data_AF-A0A6A6B6Z7-F1
#
_entry.id   AF-A0A6A6B6Z7-F1
#
_cell.length_a   1.000
_cell.length_b   1.000
_cell.length_c   1.000
_cell.angle_alpha   90.00
_cell.angle_beta   90.00
_cell.angle_gamma   90.00
#
_symmetry.space_group_name_H-M   'P 1'
#
loop_
_entity.id
_entity.type
_entity.pdbx_description
1 polymer ?
#
loop_
_entity_poly.entity_id
_entity_poly.type
_entity_poly.pdbx_seq_one_letter_code
_entity_poly.pdbx_strand_id
1 'polypeptide(L)'
;MDYLPEELLLYIATFLEPHELVKLQSLSRRFLAIGRDSNIWKSRCFENSRAEAFRRRQQLMSRIQPHLADLARAVEERNGNASNAELPAHRMAATEKQRALANWDPSYHGEDVNFYQEYIARHAPISTSWLQQAYIGSGDEREHYEATGAGILYDEASRIADRVFAPIDDGSICVWNVSPLDKGGIMTQQGAVVDRTIPGLLAGRTAVSDRAARAAQSKAIMTETGAVECVSVDSRQKKGFFAVMQNLHEVDLSTLQIISTKSYPFSITTLSEARHPTPLTVGTNMTIHLHDSREPGQHSESTLSVRCELIGGKPLKNGFDNLTSGNMTTGHAILSQPGPLSILHLPDREWDGNGDIWVAGRFTSLLNYDRRFFPRLRGTVHSGARLSSMMLLPHPFIPRNLGYHSIFSSNSYSLREAKSVTGHTIVAAGEYKGKGSLELFGLSSDPQHTILSSDSSSAWRNKNACMQNRQTASSSKLLSVATHGARLVYSDGDGNIKWMERDGFTPVRQFNINPDAPQTEPTDDTGLFSTSTQAYGEGDIVQKIMPTLSRSSFSGRETTPLDQDNLLIWTGDGRLGMVGFGNKPAFKQEDFEEAAETAEEEAEREKEKEYGATMRKALERQAADVRFVRGLGLGTSW
;
A
#
# COMPACT_ATOMS: atom_id res chain seq x y z
N MET A 1 38.66 -6.87 25.62
CA MET A 1 37.44 -6.25 25.07
C MET A 1 36.34 -6.09 26.12
N ASP A 2 36.24 -6.98 27.11
CA ASP A 2 35.17 -6.92 28.13
C ASP A 2 35.24 -5.70 29.07
N TYR A 3 36.44 -5.14 29.27
CA TYR A 3 36.68 -3.98 30.15
C TYR A 3 36.61 -2.61 29.46
N LEU A 4 36.43 -2.55 28.13
CA LEU A 4 36.31 -1.27 27.43
C LEU A 4 34.94 -0.66 27.71
N PRO A 5 34.84 0.66 27.98
CA PRO A 5 33.57 1.39 28.03
C PRO A 5 32.78 1.29 26.71
N GLU A 6 31.46 1.35 26.78
CA GLU A 6 30.59 1.23 25.61
C GLU A 6 30.78 2.38 24.63
N GLU A 7 31.13 3.56 25.12
CA GLU A 7 31.39 4.76 24.34
C GLU A 7 32.60 4.60 23.42
N LEU A 8 33.67 3.94 23.93
CA LEU A 8 34.85 3.65 23.13
C LEU A 8 34.57 2.56 22.08
N LEU A 9 33.78 1.55 22.43
CA LEU A 9 33.35 0.53 21.47
C LEU A 9 32.45 1.11 20.38
N LEU A 10 31.54 2.03 20.73
CA LEU A 10 30.69 2.73 19.79
C LEU A 10 31.52 3.64 18.87
N TYR A 11 32.51 4.35 19.42
CA TYR A 11 33.44 5.14 18.61
C TYR A 11 34.24 4.26 17.64
N ILE A 12 34.78 3.13 18.08
CA ILE A 12 35.45 2.16 17.20
C ILE A 12 34.49 1.66 16.11
N ALA A 13 33.24 1.36 16.46
CA ALA A 13 32.23 0.89 15.51
C ALA A 13 31.93 1.92 14.40
N THR A 14 32.10 3.22 14.64
CA THR A 14 31.93 4.23 13.57
C THR A 14 32.94 4.10 12.42
N PHE A 15 34.08 3.46 12.66
CA PHE A 15 35.11 3.22 11.62
C PHE A 15 34.90 1.93 10.84
N LEU A 16 34.06 1.02 11.33
CA LEU A 16 33.82 -0.28 10.71
C LEU A 16 32.87 -0.18 9.53
N GLU A 17 33.12 -0.93 8.46
CA GLU A 17 32.22 -1.04 7.32
C GLU A 17 30.94 -1.81 7.69
N PRO A 18 29.82 -1.64 6.94
CA PRO A 18 28.56 -2.33 7.22
C PRO A 18 28.70 -3.85 7.37
N HIS A 19 29.54 -4.47 6.52
CA HIS A 19 29.75 -5.92 6.56
C HIS A 19 30.55 -6.36 7.80
N GLU A 20 31.43 -5.51 8.33
CA GLU A 20 32.18 -5.74 9.56
C GLU A 20 31.30 -5.52 10.80
N LEU A 21 30.43 -4.51 10.77
CA LEU A 21 29.43 -4.27 11.82
C LEU A 21 28.48 -5.44 11.98
N VAL A 22 28.03 -6.04 10.88
CA VAL A 22 27.17 -7.24 10.92
C VAL A 22 27.92 -8.44 11.49
N LYS A 23 29.20 -8.62 11.17
CA LYS A 23 30.04 -9.66 11.80
C LYS A 23 30.24 -9.39 13.30
N LEU A 24 30.41 -8.14 13.70
CA LEU A 24 30.54 -7.76 15.11
C LEU A 24 29.29 -8.15 15.91
N GLN A 25 28.10 -7.96 15.33
CA GLN A 25 26.81 -8.30 15.95
C GLN A 25 26.70 -9.80 16.33
N SER A 26 27.36 -10.72 15.62
CA SER A 26 27.27 -12.15 15.90
C SER A 26 28.17 -12.62 17.05
N LEU A 27 29.11 -11.77 17.52
CA LEU A 27 30.12 -12.16 18.52
C LEU A 27 29.59 -12.15 19.95
N SER A 28 28.74 -11.17 20.32
CA SER A 28 28.17 -11.08 21.67
C SER A 28 26.88 -10.25 21.70
N ARG A 29 26.03 -10.44 22.72
CA ARG A 29 24.82 -9.61 22.94
C ARG A 29 25.14 -8.12 23.12
N ARG A 30 26.28 -7.82 23.72
CA ARG A 30 26.75 -6.44 23.90
C ARG A 30 27.13 -5.81 22.56
N PHE A 31 27.87 -6.54 21.73
CA PHE A 31 28.21 -6.10 20.39
C PHE A 31 27.01 -6.06 19.44
N LEU A 32 26.00 -6.91 19.66
CA LEU A 32 24.73 -6.85 18.97
C LEU A 32 24.02 -5.51 19.22
N ALA A 33 23.96 -5.06 20.48
CA ALA A 33 23.35 -3.79 20.83
C ALA A 33 24.13 -2.60 20.24
N ILE A 34 25.46 -2.57 20.40
CA ILE A 34 26.32 -1.51 19.87
C ILE A 34 26.29 -1.49 18.34
N GLY A 35 26.39 -2.66 17.69
CA GLY A 35 26.37 -2.81 16.25
C GLY A 35 25.01 -2.52 15.61
N ARG A 36 23.94 -2.35 16.42
CA ARG A 36 22.59 -1.93 15.99
C ARG A 36 22.22 -0.54 16.48
N ASP A 37 23.18 0.25 16.97
CA ASP A 37 22.91 1.61 17.40
C ASP A 37 22.38 2.48 16.25
N SER A 38 21.27 3.17 16.50
CA SER A 38 20.58 3.98 15.49
C SER A 38 21.44 5.13 14.95
N ASN A 39 22.36 5.71 15.74
CA ASN A 39 23.18 6.83 15.26
C ASN A 39 24.22 6.39 14.24
N ILE A 40 24.81 5.20 14.43
CA ILE A 40 25.76 4.62 13.47
C ILE A 40 25.05 4.42 12.13
N TRP A 41 23.92 3.72 12.14
CA TRP A 41 23.18 3.42 10.91
C TRP A 41 22.57 4.66 10.27
N LYS A 42 22.14 5.65 11.06
CA LYS A 42 21.70 6.95 10.55
C LYS A 42 22.82 7.67 9.80
N SER A 43 24.03 7.70 10.35
CA SER A 43 25.20 8.28 9.68
C SER A 43 25.50 7.55 8.37
N ARG A 44 25.40 6.21 8.35
CA ARG A 44 25.61 5.41 7.13
C ARG A 44 24.54 5.65 6.07
N CYS A 45 23.27 5.72 6.46
CA CYS A 45 22.18 6.08 5.55
C CYS A 45 22.39 7.48 4.94
N PHE A 46 22.84 8.46 5.74
CA PHE A 46 23.19 9.78 5.24
C PHE A 46 24.37 9.74 4.27
N GLU A 47 25.44 8.99 4.60
CA GLU A 47 26.65 8.91 3.77
C GLU A 47 26.40 8.39 2.36
N ASN A 48 25.39 7.52 2.21
CA ASN A 48 24.95 6.96 0.93
C ASN A 48 23.72 7.68 0.35
N SER A 49 23.25 8.76 0.99
CA SER A 49 22.09 9.51 0.53
C SER A 49 22.43 10.44 -0.63
N ARG A 50 21.42 10.79 -1.43
CA ARG A 50 21.55 11.84 -2.46
C ARG A 50 21.87 13.21 -1.87
N ALA A 51 21.44 13.48 -0.64
CA ALA A 51 21.76 14.73 0.06
C ALA A 51 23.28 14.88 0.27
N GLU A 52 23.94 13.82 0.72
CA GLU A 52 25.39 13.80 0.88
C GLU A 52 26.13 13.82 -0.46
N ALA A 53 25.65 13.07 -1.47
CA ALA A 53 26.23 13.11 -2.80
C ALA A 53 26.21 14.53 -3.40
N PHE A 54 25.08 15.23 -3.24
CA PHE A 54 24.95 16.62 -3.65
C PHE A 54 25.88 17.55 -2.85
N ARG A 55 25.99 17.38 -1.53
CA ARG A 55 26.94 18.13 -0.68
C ARG A 55 28.37 17.98 -1.19
N ARG A 56 28.81 16.74 -1.42
CA ARG A 56 30.17 16.44 -1.92
C ARG A 56 30.39 17.10 -3.28
N ARG A 57 29.41 17.05 -4.18
CA ARG A 57 29.47 17.74 -5.47
C ARG A 57 29.61 19.25 -5.30
N GLN A 58 28.81 19.87 -4.43
CA GLN A 58 28.86 21.32 -4.20
C GLN A 58 30.20 21.75 -3.58
N GLN A 59 30.74 20.98 -2.64
CA GLN A 59 32.07 21.22 -2.07
C GLN A 59 33.20 21.07 -3.10
N LEU A 60 33.07 20.15 -4.06
CA LEU A 60 34.01 20.06 -5.17
C LEU A 60 33.88 21.28 -6.10
N MET A 61 32.66 21.70 -6.42
CA MET A 61 32.42 22.90 -7.25
C MET A 61 32.95 24.18 -6.62
N SER A 62 32.79 24.37 -5.30
CA SER A 62 33.33 25.53 -4.59
C SER A 62 34.86 25.55 -4.55
N ARG A 63 35.51 24.38 -4.53
CA ARG A 63 36.97 24.25 -4.67
C ARG A 63 37.45 24.57 -6.09
N ILE A 64 36.64 24.28 -7.11
CA ILE A 64 37.00 24.51 -8.53
C ILE A 64 36.82 25.98 -8.94
N GLN A 65 35.97 26.76 -8.27
CA GLN A 65 35.81 28.19 -8.55
C GLN A 65 36.88 29.04 -7.84
N PRO A 66 37.93 29.52 -8.54
CA PRO A 66 39.10 30.16 -7.91
C PRO A 66 38.74 31.47 -7.18
N HIS A 67 37.80 32.25 -7.73
CA HIS A 67 37.37 33.54 -7.18
C HIS A 67 36.81 33.44 -5.75
N LEU A 68 36.06 32.38 -5.41
CA LEU A 68 35.48 32.21 -4.07
C LEU A 68 36.51 31.67 -3.07
N ALA A 69 37.42 30.81 -3.53
CA ALA A 69 38.54 30.31 -2.75
C ALA A 69 39.53 31.44 -2.39
N ASP A 70 39.75 32.39 -3.30
CA ASP A 70 40.60 33.57 -3.07
C ASP A 70 39.95 34.57 -2.10
N LEU A 71 38.62 34.72 -2.15
CA LEU A 71 37.86 35.54 -1.18
C LEU A 71 37.90 34.94 0.22
N ALA A 72 37.77 33.61 0.33
CA ALA A 72 37.90 32.88 1.59
C ALA A 72 39.33 33.00 2.17
N ARG A 73 40.36 32.83 1.33
CA ARG A 73 41.77 33.05 1.72
C ARG A 73 42.04 34.49 2.17
N ALA A 74 41.53 35.49 1.45
CA ALA A 74 41.70 36.90 1.82
C ALA A 74 41.03 37.26 3.17
N VAL A 75 39.92 36.59 3.52
CA VAL A 75 39.26 36.73 4.83
C VAL A 75 40.06 36.05 5.94
N GLU A 76 40.66 34.89 5.67
CA GLU A 76 41.53 34.17 6.61
C GLU A 76 42.86 34.91 6.87
N GLU A 77 43.47 35.48 5.82
CA GLU A 77 44.70 36.29 5.92
C GLU A 77 44.49 37.56 6.75
N ARG A 78 43.29 38.16 6.71
CA ARG A 78 42.93 39.33 7.53
C ARG A 78 42.80 39.00 9.03
N ASN A 79 42.56 37.73 9.38
CA ASN A 79 42.34 37.29 10.76
C ASN A 79 43.60 36.74 11.46
N GLY A 80 44.79 36.86 10.86
CA GLY A 80 46.08 36.73 11.54
C GLY A 80 46.49 35.34 12.04
N ASN A 81 45.74 34.28 11.77
CA ASN A 81 46.01 32.92 12.26
C ASN A 81 46.57 32.01 11.14
N ALA A 82 47.81 32.25 10.73
CA ALA A 82 48.47 31.49 9.65
C ALA A 82 49.24 30.22 10.11
N SER A 83 49.08 29.78 11.36
CA SER A 83 49.66 28.51 11.82
C SER A 83 48.55 27.49 12.09
N ASN A 84 48.48 26.47 11.22
CA ASN A 84 47.46 25.41 11.13
C ASN A 84 46.07 25.83 10.62
N ALA A 85 45.96 26.33 9.38
CA ALA A 85 44.68 26.51 8.67
C ALA A 85 43.89 25.19 8.48
N GLU A 86 44.56 24.04 8.51
CA GLU A 86 43.94 22.71 8.33
C GLU A 86 43.02 22.29 9.48
N LEU A 87 43.38 22.61 10.73
CA LEU A 87 42.60 22.22 11.92
C LEU A 87 41.24 22.96 12.00
N PRO A 88 41.17 24.30 11.84
CA PRO A 88 39.92 25.03 11.70
C PRO A 88 39.08 24.56 10.51
N ALA A 89 39.70 24.33 9.34
CA ALA A 89 38.99 23.86 8.16
C ALA A 89 38.33 22.48 8.38
N HIS A 90 39.04 21.54 9.02
CA HIS A 90 38.49 20.23 9.37
C HIS A 90 37.32 20.35 10.37
N ARG A 91 37.44 21.23 11.38
CA ARG A 91 36.34 21.49 12.33
C ARG A 91 35.11 22.11 11.66
N MET A 92 35.31 23.04 10.74
CA MET A 92 34.23 23.65 9.97
C MET A 92 33.54 22.62 9.09
N ALA A 93 34.30 21.78 8.38
CA ALA A 93 33.76 20.70 7.55
C ALA A 93 32.98 19.66 8.37
N ALA A 94 33.47 19.29 9.55
CA ALA A 94 32.76 18.40 10.47
C ALA A 94 31.45 19.03 10.98
N THR A 95 31.47 20.31 11.32
CA THR A 95 30.28 21.06 11.76
C THR A 95 29.24 21.17 10.64
N GLU A 96 29.69 21.41 9.41
CA GLU A 96 28.84 21.45 8.22
C GLU A 96 28.22 20.07 7.94
N LYS A 97 29.02 18.99 8.01
CA LYS A 97 28.52 17.61 7.88
C LYS A 97 27.46 17.31 8.95
N GLN A 98 27.70 17.70 10.20
CA GLN A 98 26.75 17.49 11.29
C GLN A 98 25.44 18.25 11.06
N ARG A 99 25.51 19.50 10.57
CA ARG A 99 24.33 20.29 10.19
C ARG A 99 23.57 19.63 9.04
N ALA A 100 24.29 19.17 8.00
CA ALA A 100 23.68 18.50 6.86
C ALA A 100 22.99 17.20 7.26
N LEU A 101 23.60 16.41 8.15
CA LEU A 101 23.01 15.19 8.72
C LEU A 101 21.73 15.51 9.50
N ALA A 102 21.73 16.55 10.34
CA ALA A 102 20.54 16.97 11.08
C ALA A 102 19.42 17.47 10.16
N ASN A 103 19.78 18.12 9.06
CA ASN A 103 18.82 18.59 8.04
C ASN A 103 18.27 17.45 7.16
N TRP A 104 19.06 16.39 6.94
CA TRP A 104 18.64 15.21 6.16
C TRP A 104 17.81 14.20 6.95
N ASP A 105 17.94 14.14 8.27
CA ASP A 105 17.22 13.16 9.09
C ASP A 105 15.73 13.06 8.69
N PRO A 106 15.23 11.91 8.24
CA PRO A 106 13.83 11.79 7.80
C PRO A 106 12.83 11.67 8.96
N SER A 107 13.31 11.52 10.19
CA SER A 107 12.48 11.30 11.38
C SER A 107 11.71 12.56 11.77
N TYR A 108 10.45 12.41 12.17
CA TYR A 108 9.65 13.46 12.79
C TYR A 108 9.79 13.46 14.32
N HIS A 109 9.27 14.51 14.96
CA HIS A 109 9.30 14.62 16.41
C HIS A 109 8.51 13.48 17.06
N GLY A 110 9.16 12.69 17.92
CA GLY A 110 8.55 11.54 18.61
C GLY A 110 8.42 10.28 17.75
N GLU A 111 8.90 10.30 16.50
CA GLU A 111 8.97 9.11 15.65
C GLU A 111 10.23 8.30 15.97
N ASP A 112 10.06 7.02 16.29
CA ASP A 112 11.17 6.10 16.53
C ASP A 112 11.50 5.36 15.22
N VAL A 113 12.51 5.84 14.51
CA VAL A 113 12.97 5.23 13.25
C VAL A 113 14.11 4.27 13.54
N ASN A 114 13.89 2.99 13.23
CA ASN A 114 14.96 1.98 13.27
C ASN A 114 15.88 2.15 12.04
N PHE A 115 16.98 2.89 12.24
CA PHE A 115 17.92 3.18 11.16
C PHE A 115 18.66 1.95 10.62
N TYR A 116 18.77 0.86 11.40
CA TYR A 116 19.31 -0.40 10.90
C TYR A 116 18.39 -1.04 9.86
N GLN A 117 17.07 -1.09 10.14
CA GLN A 117 16.08 -1.55 9.17
C GLN A 117 15.98 -0.62 7.95
N GLU A 118 16.05 0.70 8.17
CA GLU A 118 16.11 1.65 7.05
C GLU A 118 17.34 1.44 6.17
N TYR A 119 18.50 1.12 6.74
CA TYR A 119 19.70 0.83 5.96
C TYR A 119 19.49 -0.43 5.09
N ILE A 120 18.93 -1.50 5.67
CA ILE A 120 18.56 -2.72 4.92
C ILE A 120 17.58 -2.36 3.80
N ALA A 121 16.50 -1.65 4.11
CA ALA A 121 15.47 -1.28 3.14
C ALA A 121 15.91 -0.21 2.12
N ARG A 122 17.12 0.35 2.25
CA ARG A 122 17.74 1.27 1.27
C ARG A 122 18.77 0.57 0.39
N HIS A 123 19.48 -0.43 0.93
CA HIS A 123 20.68 -0.99 0.28
C HIS A 123 20.64 -2.51 0.05
N ALA A 124 19.81 -3.26 0.76
CA ALA A 124 19.68 -4.68 0.53
C ALA A 124 18.98 -4.96 -0.81
N PRO A 125 19.35 -6.05 -1.50
CA PRO A 125 18.65 -6.49 -2.69
C PRO A 125 17.16 -6.65 -2.46
N ILE A 126 16.37 -6.39 -3.49
CA ILE A 126 14.91 -6.53 -3.44
C ILE A 126 14.58 -7.89 -4.03
N SER A 127 13.70 -8.62 -3.36
CA SER A 127 13.16 -9.87 -3.87
C SER A 127 11.65 -9.83 -3.84
N THR A 128 11.02 -10.35 -4.89
CA THR A 128 9.58 -10.59 -4.94
C THR A 128 9.31 -12.07 -4.67
N SER A 129 8.34 -12.35 -3.82
CA SER A 129 7.84 -13.70 -3.53
C SER A 129 6.36 -13.75 -3.87
N TRP A 130 6.00 -14.50 -4.92
CA TRP A 130 4.62 -14.64 -5.39
C TRP A 130 3.84 -15.62 -4.53
N LEU A 131 2.67 -15.22 -4.07
CA LEU A 131 1.79 -16.07 -3.27
C LEU A 131 1.29 -17.24 -4.11
N GLN A 132 0.92 -18.34 -3.47
CA GLN A 132 0.38 -19.52 -4.14
C GLN A 132 -0.82 -19.11 -5.00
N GLN A 133 -0.75 -19.44 -6.29
CA GLN A 133 -1.83 -19.14 -7.22
C GLN A 133 -2.99 -20.14 -7.02
N ALA A 134 -4.23 -19.66 -7.14
CA ALA A 134 -5.38 -20.55 -7.14
C ALA A 134 -5.63 -21.04 -8.57
N TYR A 135 -5.86 -22.34 -8.76
CA TYR A 135 -6.00 -22.95 -10.08
C TYR A 135 -7.39 -23.57 -10.30
N ILE A 136 -7.80 -23.66 -11.56
CA ILE A 136 -8.89 -24.51 -12.06
C ILE A 136 -8.27 -25.60 -12.95
N GLY A 137 -8.83 -26.82 -12.93
CA GLY A 137 -8.35 -27.93 -13.75
C GLY A 137 -7.29 -28.80 -13.08
N SER A 138 -6.77 -29.78 -13.83
CA SER A 138 -5.75 -30.75 -13.41
C SER A 138 -4.76 -30.94 -14.56
N GLY A 139 -3.49 -31.21 -14.26
CA GLY A 139 -2.43 -31.36 -15.25
C GLY A 139 -2.17 -30.11 -16.09
N ASP A 140 -1.98 -30.29 -17.41
CA ASP A 140 -1.58 -29.23 -18.36
C ASP A 140 -2.69 -28.21 -18.70
N GLU A 141 -3.95 -28.45 -18.29
CA GLU A 141 -5.08 -27.53 -18.51
C GLU A 141 -5.32 -26.57 -17.33
N ARG A 142 -4.32 -26.36 -16.48
CA ARG A 142 -4.42 -25.49 -15.30
C ARG A 142 -4.56 -24.02 -15.72
N GLU A 143 -5.77 -23.47 -15.56
CA GLU A 143 -6.02 -22.03 -15.70
C GLU A 143 -5.94 -21.37 -14.32
N HIS A 144 -5.27 -20.22 -14.26
CA HIS A 144 -5.09 -19.48 -13.02
C HIS A 144 -6.28 -18.57 -12.75
N TYR A 145 -6.71 -18.52 -11.49
CA TYR A 145 -7.68 -17.55 -11.04
C TYR A 145 -6.99 -16.22 -10.72
N GLU A 146 -7.60 -15.14 -11.18
CA GLU A 146 -7.08 -13.78 -11.02
C GLU A 146 -7.77 -13.10 -9.85
N ALA A 147 -7.00 -12.49 -8.94
CA ALA A 147 -7.55 -11.65 -7.88
C ALA A 147 -8.07 -10.32 -8.46
N THR A 148 -9.29 -9.94 -8.10
CA THR A 148 -9.92 -8.68 -8.54
C THR A 148 -9.79 -7.55 -7.53
N GLY A 149 -9.12 -7.81 -6.41
CA GLY A 149 -8.76 -6.86 -5.37
C GLY A 149 -8.11 -7.56 -4.19
N ALA A 150 -7.68 -6.83 -3.16
CA ALA A 150 -7.10 -7.44 -1.96
C ALA A 150 -7.21 -6.56 -0.72
N GLY A 151 -7.35 -7.19 0.45
CA GLY A 151 -7.31 -6.57 1.76
C GLY A 151 -6.52 -7.40 2.78
N ILE A 152 -5.92 -6.73 3.76
CA ILE A 152 -5.08 -7.36 4.79
C ILE A 152 -5.84 -7.40 6.11
N LEU A 153 -5.82 -8.56 6.76
CA LEU A 153 -6.13 -8.70 8.18
C LEU A 153 -4.83 -8.62 8.98
N TYR A 154 -4.71 -7.59 9.80
CA TYR A 154 -3.59 -7.44 10.71
C TYR A 154 -3.86 -8.14 12.04
N ASP A 155 -2.82 -8.73 12.60
CA ASP A 155 -2.83 -9.23 13.97
C ASP A 155 -2.93 -8.05 14.94
N GLU A 156 -3.89 -8.09 15.87
CA GLU A 156 -4.11 -6.96 16.78
C GLU A 156 -2.93 -6.71 17.72
N ALA A 157 -2.24 -7.77 18.15
CA ALA A 157 -1.15 -7.70 19.12
C ALA A 157 0.17 -7.24 18.48
N SER A 158 0.54 -7.81 17.34
CA SER A 158 1.81 -7.51 16.67
C SER A 158 1.71 -6.43 15.60
N ARG A 159 0.48 -6.07 15.16
CA ARG A 159 0.21 -5.13 14.05
C ARG A 159 0.84 -5.55 12.72
N ILE A 160 1.26 -6.82 12.61
CA ILE A 160 1.81 -7.44 11.41
C ILE A 160 0.66 -8.09 10.62
N ALA A 161 0.77 -8.09 9.30
CA ALA A 161 -0.14 -8.79 8.40
C ALA A 161 -0.19 -10.28 8.75
N ASP A 162 -1.39 -10.78 9.05
CA ASP A 162 -1.62 -12.18 9.39
C ASP A 162 -2.15 -12.94 8.17
N ARG A 163 -3.19 -12.39 7.52
CA ARG A 163 -3.84 -12.99 6.36
C ARG A 163 -4.20 -11.97 5.30
N VAL A 164 -4.22 -12.42 4.05
CA VAL A 164 -4.73 -11.64 2.91
C VAL A 164 -6.03 -12.27 2.44
N PHE A 165 -7.03 -11.44 2.17
CA PHE A 165 -8.31 -11.83 1.61
C PHE A 165 -8.47 -11.17 0.25
N ALA A 166 -8.73 -11.96 -0.79
CA ALA A 166 -8.96 -11.45 -2.13
C ALA A 166 -10.20 -12.09 -2.75
N PRO A 167 -11.13 -11.31 -3.31
CA PRO A 167 -12.06 -11.83 -4.30
C PRO A 167 -11.28 -12.26 -5.54
N ILE A 168 -11.65 -13.40 -6.11
CA ILE A 168 -11.11 -13.87 -7.38
C ILE A 168 -12.20 -13.87 -8.47
N ASP A 169 -11.80 -14.01 -9.72
CA ASP A 169 -12.65 -13.88 -10.90
C ASP A 169 -13.84 -14.86 -10.94
N ASP A 170 -13.75 -16.03 -10.29
CA ASP A 170 -14.89 -16.94 -10.15
C ASP A 170 -15.94 -16.50 -9.11
N GLY A 171 -15.72 -15.38 -8.42
CA GLY A 171 -16.59 -14.82 -7.41
C GLY A 171 -16.47 -15.45 -6.01
N SER A 172 -15.50 -16.34 -5.77
CA SER A 172 -15.12 -16.77 -4.42
C SER A 172 -14.13 -15.80 -3.77
N ILE A 173 -13.93 -15.98 -2.46
CA ILE A 173 -12.92 -15.28 -1.66
C ILE A 173 -11.84 -16.30 -1.33
N CYS A 174 -10.62 -16.01 -1.72
CA CYS A 174 -9.44 -16.80 -1.39
C CYS A 174 -8.67 -16.14 -0.24
N VAL A 175 -8.07 -16.96 0.62
CA VAL A 175 -7.38 -16.54 1.85
C VAL A 175 -5.96 -17.09 1.83
N TRP A 176 -4.98 -16.21 2.03
CA TRP A 176 -3.57 -16.59 2.11
C TRP A 176 -2.99 -16.33 3.49
N ASN A 177 -2.10 -17.21 3.94
CA ASN A 177 -1.26 -16.96 5.11
C ASN A 177 -0.13 -16.02 4.71
N VAL A 178 0.01 -14.87 5.38
CA VAL A 178 1.17 -13.98 5.21
C VAL A 178 1.90 -13.74 6.52
N SER A 179 1.42 -14.37 7.60
CA SER A 179 2.03 -14.29 8.92
C SER A 179 3.43 -14.88 8.88
N PRO A 180 4.45 -14.15 9.40
CA PRO A 180 5.81 -14.68 9.50
C PRO A 180 5.99 -15.66 10.66
N LEU A 181 5.02 -15.70 11.59
CA LEU A 181 5.05 -16.53 12.78
C LEU A 181 4.30 -17.83 12.52
N ASP A 182 4.95 -18.96 12.80
CA ASP A 182 4.29 -20.26 12.87
C ASP A 182 3.37 -20.28 14.11
N LYS A 183 2.11 -19.90 13.89
CA LYS A 183 1.06 -19.93 14.91
C LYS A 183 0.42 -21.31 14.91
N GLY A 184 1.06 -22.27 15.58
CA GLY A 184 0.34 -23.44 16.12
C GLY A 184 0.65 -24.80 15.50
N GLY A 185 1.83 -25.04 14.95
CA GLY A 185 2.32 -26.40 14.66
C GLY A 185 1.60 -27.13 13.51
N ILE A 186 0.64 -26.47 12.87
CA ILE A 186 0.20 -26.79 11.51
C ILE A 186 1.10 -25.94 10.61
N MET A 187 2.02 -26.58 9.89
CA MET A 187 2.96 -25.92 8.98
C MET A 187 2.23 -25.33 7.77
N THR A 188 1.47 -24.25 7.93
CA THR A 188 0.97 -23.47 6.80
C THR A 188 2.08 -22.52 6.38
N GLN A 189 2.79 -22.89 5.31
CA GLN A 189 3.86 -22.10 4.72
C GLN A 189 3.37 -20.66 4.44
N GLN A 190 4.21 -19.67 4.76
CA GLN A 190 3.93 -18.28 4.41
C GLN A 190 3.78 -18.17 2.89
N GLY A 191 2.73 -17.50 2.43
CA GLY A 191 2.36 -17.38 1.02
C GLY A 191 1.38 -18.44 0.52
N ALA A 192 1.08 -19.49 1.31
CA ALA A 192 0.13 -20.54 0.91
C ALA A 192 -1.34 -20.11 1.05
N VAL A 193 -2.19 -20.70 0.21
CA VAL A 193 -3.65 -20.64 0.34
C VAL A 193 -4.06 -21.46 1.57
N VAL A 194 -4.81 -20.83 2.47
CA VAL A 194 -5.31 -21.44 3.70
C VAL A 194 -6.76 -21.87 3.56
N ASP A 195 -7.56 -21.05 2.89
CA ASP A 195 -8.99 -21.28 2.76
C ASP A 195 -9.55 -20.60 1.51
N ARG A 196 -10.69 -21.10 1.03
CA ARG A 196 -11.40 -20.55 -0.12
C ARG A 196 -12.89 -20.82 0.00
N THR A 197 -13.69 -19.78 -0.24
CA THR A 197 -15.15 -19.93 -0.24
C THR A 197 -15.67 -20.60 -1.50
N ILE A 198 -16.97 -20.94 -1.48
CA ILE A 198 -17.62 -21.52 -2.66
C ILE A 198 -17.56 -20.56 -3.87
N PRO A 199 -17.31 -21.08 -5.09
CA PRO A 199 -17.38 -20.29 -6.32
C PRO A 199 -18.72 -19.56 -6.46
N GLY A 200 -18.67 -18.31 -6.94
CA GLY A 200 -19.83 -17.45 -7.13
C GLY A 200 -20.45 -16.88 -5.86
N LEU A 201 -19.80 -16.98 -4.69
CA LEU A 201 -20.29 -16.39 -3.43
C LEU A 201 -20.64 -14.91 -3.58
N LEU A 202 -19.74 -14.13 -4.20
CA LEU A 202 -19.89 -12.69 -4.40
C LEU A 202 -20.64 -12.33 -5.69
N ALA A 203 -20.48 -13.12 -6.75
CA ALA A 203 -21.18 -12.89 -8.02
C ALA A 203 -22.70 -13.16 -7.93
N GLY A 204 -23.13 -13.92 -6.92
CA GLY A 204 -24.52 -14.30 -6.71
C GLY A 204 -24.94 -15.55 -7.48
N ARG A 205 -26.04 -16.17 -7.07
CA ARG A 205 -26.58 -17.36 -7.72
C ARG A 205 -27.28 -16.98 -9.02
N THR A 206 -26.77 -17.48 -10.15
CA THR A 206 -27.38 -17.29 -11.47
C THR A 206 -28.27 -18.48 -11.84
N ALA A 207 -29.37 -18.21 -12.54
CA ALA A 207 -30.35 -19.22 -12.98
C ALA A 207 -29.85 -20.08 -14.16
N VAL A 208 -28.64 -19.83 -14.65
CA VAL A 208 -28.01 -20.59 -15.74
C VAL A 208 -27.70 -21.99 -15.22
N SER A 209 -28.08 -23.05 -15.94
CA SER A 209 -27.82 -24.43 -15.53
C SER A 209 -26.37 -24.86 -15.82
N ASP A 210 -25.83 -24.41 -16.95
CA ASP A 210 -24.47 -24.75 -17.40
C ASP A 210 -23.37 -24.16 -16.49
N ARG A 211 -22.38 -25.00 -16.18
CA ARG A 211 -21.24 -24.66 -15.31
C ARG A 211 -20.26 -23.71 -15.99
N ALA A 212 -19.98 -23.92 -17.28
CA ALA A 212 -19.03 -23.09 -18.02
C ALA A 212 -19.58 -21.67 -18.21
N ALA A 213 -20.85 -21.56 -18.63
CA ALA A 213 -21.53 -20.28 -18.74
C ALA A 213 -21.61 -19.53 -17.40
N ARG A 214 -21.82 -20.23 -16.27
CA ARG A 214 -21.83 -19.62 -14.93
C ARG A 214 -20.45 -19.08 -14.52
N ALA A 215 -19.37 -19.81 -14.84
CA ALA A 215 -18.02 -19.36 -14.57
C ALA A 215 -17.66 -18.11 -15.39
N ALA A 216 -17.95 -18.12 -16.70
CA ALA A 216 -17.73 -16.97 -17.57
C ALA A 216 -18.52 -15.73 -17.14
N GLN A 217 -19.77 -15.92 -16.70
CA GLN A 217 -20.59 -14.82 -16.17
C GLN A 217 -20.03 -14.28 -14.85
N SER A 218 -19.55 -15.15 -13.95
CA SER A 218 -18.94 -14.73 -12.68
C SER A 218 -17.68 -13.90 -12.96
N LYS A 219 -16.82 -14.37 -13.88
CA LYS A 219 -15.64 -13.65 -14.35
C LYS A 219 -15.98 -12.27 -14.89
N ALA A 220 -17.02 -12.16 -15.72
CA ALA A 220 -17.50 -10.86 -16.21
C ALA A 220 -17.95 -9.94 -15.05
N ILE A 221 -18.79 -10.42 -14.14
CA ILE A 221 -19.29 -9.63 -13.00
C ILE A 221 -18.14 -9.14 -12.10
N MET A 222 -17.16 -9.99 -11.85
CA MET A 222 -16.03 -9.69 -10.96
C MET A 222 -15.02 -8.71 -11.59
N THR A 223 -14.96 -8.60 -12.92
CA THR A 223 -13.98 -7.78 -13.63
C THR A 223 -14.57 -6.49 -14.23
N GLU A 224 -15.89 -6.37 -14.33
CA GLU A 224 -16.57 -5.28 -15.07
C GLU A 224 -16.32 -3.87 -14.48
N THR A 225 -16.29 -3.70 -13.16
CA THR A 225 -16.12 -2.36 -12.55
C THR A 225 -14.70 -1.83 -12.56
N GLY A 226 -13.69 -2.70 -12.66
CA GLY A 226 -12.28 -2.32 -12.58
C GLY A 226 -11.94 -1.49 -11.32
N ALA A 227 -12.62 -1.76 -10.20
CA ALA A 227 -12.46 -1.03 -8.95
C ALA A 227 -11.20 -1.52 -8.19
N VAL A 228 -10.20 -0.66 -8.02
CA VAL A 228 -8.92 -1.02 -7.37
C VAL A 228 -9.07 -1.10 -5.84
N GLU A 229 -9.80 -0.16 -5.24
CA GLU A 229 -10.10 -0.14 -3.79
C GLU A 229 -11.45 -0.81 -3.50
N CYS A 230 -11.67 -2.03 -4.01
CA CYS A 230 -12.94 -2.77 -3.86
C CYS A 230 -13.00 -3.67 -2.62
N VAL A 231 -11.89 -3.85 -1.90
CA VAL A 231 -11.80 -4.65 -0.67
C VAL A 231 -11.31 -3.79 0.48
N SER A 232 -12.04 -3.81 1.58
CA SER A 232 -11.67 -3.15 2.83
C SER A 232 -11.86 -4.09 4.02
N VAL A 233 -10.88 -4.18 4.91
CA VAL A 233 -10.87 -5.14 6.03
C VAL A 233 -10.77 -4.39 7.34
N ASP A 234 -11.75 -4.62 8.22
CA ASP A 234 -11.70 -4.20 9.61
C ASP A 234 -11.04 -5.31 10.44
N SER A 235 -9.78 -5.09 10.82
CA SER A 235 -9.03 -6.08 11.60
C SER A 235 -9.56 -6.28 13.01
N ARG A 236 -10.19 -5.25 13.59
CA ARG A 236 -10.72 -5.29 14.97
C ARG A 236 -12.01 -6.09 15.05
N GLN A 237 -12.91 -5.89 14.08
CA GLN A 237 -14.15 -6.66 14.01
C GLN A 237 -14.01 -7.99 13.28
N LYS A 238 -12.86 -8.23 12.63
CA LYS A 238 -12.63 -9.36 11.70
C LYS A 238 -13.72 -9.42 10.63
N LYS A 239 -14.04 -8.27 10.05
CA LYS A 239 -15.03 -8.13 8.98
C LYS A 239 -14.38 -7.64 7.70
N GLY A 240 -14.80 -8.20 6.58
CA GLY A 240 -14.40 -7.78 5.24
C GLY A 240 -15.57 -7.15 4.51
N PHE A 241 -15.29 -6.10 3.75
CA PHE A 241 -16.22 -5.42 2.88
C PHE A 241 -15.74 -5.59 1.44
N PHE A 242 -16.57 -6.24 0.62
CA PHE A 242 -16.26 -6.58 -0.77
C PHE A 242 -17.25 -5.89 -1.69
N ALA A 243 -16.77 -4.99 -2.54
CA ALA A 243 -17.57 -4.29 -3.53
C ALA A 243 -17.52 -5.03 -4.87
N VAL A 244 -18.68 -5.44 -5.36
CA VAL A 244 -18.85 -6.10 -6.66
C VAL A 244 -20.00 -5.43 -7.38
N MET A 245 -19.72 -4.84 -8.55
CA MET A 245 -20.71 -4.03 -9.28
C MET A 245 -21.32 -2.96 -8.36
N GLN A 246 -22.64 -2.98 -8.18
CA GLN A 246 -23.37 -2.06 -7.31
C GLN A 246 -23.56 -2.58 -5.88
N ASN A 247 -23.11 -3.81 -5.58
CA ASN A 247 -23.35 -4.48 -4.32
C ASN A 247 -22.13 -4.38 -3.42
N LEU A 248 -22.37 -4.05 -2.14
CA LEU A 248 -21.41 -4.17 -1.06
C LEU A 248 -21.76 -5.38 -0.23
N HIS A 249 -20.87 -6.36 -0.16
CA HIS A 249 -21.00 -7.55 0.67
C HIS A 249 -20.18 -7.38 1.95
N GLU A 250 -20.84 -7.48 3.09
CA GLU A 250 -20.20 -7.59 4.39
C GLU A 250 -20.00 -9.06 4.73
N VAL A 251 -18.77 -9.47 5.01
CA VAL A 251 -18.38 -10.86 5.23
C VAL A 251 -17.68 -10.98 6.57
N ASP A 252 -18.07 -11.98 7.35
CA ASP A 252 -17.34 -12.37 8.56
C ASP A 252 -16.08 -13.13 8.13
N LEU A 253 -14.89 -12.62 8.47
CA LEU A 253 -13.63 -13.22 8.05
C LEU A 253 -13.27 -14.48 8.85
N SER A 254 -13.97 -14.74 9.96
CA SER A 254 -13.76 -15.95 10.76
C SER A 254 -14.53 -17.16 10.23
N THR A 255 -15.72 -16.93 9.67
CA THR A 255 -16.60 -17.97 9.12
C THR A 255 -16.65 -17.97 7.60
N LEU A 256 -16.13 -16.92 6.96
CA LEU A 256 -16.18 -16.66 5.52
C LEU A 256 -17.60 -16.65 4.94
N GLN A 257 -18.58 -16.22 5.74
CA GLN A 257 -19.97 -16.09 5.33
C GLN A 257 -20.38 -14.64 5.14
N ILE A 258 -21.26 -14.39 4.16
CA ILE A 258 -21.87 -13.08 3.95
C ILE A 258 -22.84 -12.79 5.10
N ILE A 259 -22.59 -11.71 5.84
CA ILE A 259 -23.46 -11.17 6.89
C ILE A 259 -24.58 -10.34 6.27
N SER A 260 -24.21 -9.43 5.37
CA SER A 260 -25.14 -8.47 4.78
C SER A 260 -24.75 -8.13 3.35
N THR A 261 -25.73 -7.71 2.54
CA THR A 261 -25.48 -7.21 1.19
C THR A 261 -26.32 -5.97 0.97
N LYS A 262 -25.68 -4.85 0.59
CA LYS A 262 -26.33 -3.58 0.31
C LYS A 262 -26.09 -3.18 -1.14
N SER A 263 -27.16 -2.96 -1.90
CA SER A 263 -27.09 -2.47 -3.27
C SER A 263 -27.13 -0.94 -3.30
N TYR A 264 -26.27 -0.34 -4.11
CA TYR A 264 -26.22 1.09 -4.39
C TYR A 264 -26.81 1.41 -5.77
N PRO A 265 -27.16 2.68 -6.05
CA PRO A 265 -27.79 3.04 -7.33
C PRO A 265 -26.86 2.93 -8.55
N PHE A 266 -25.55 3.00 -8.32
CA PHE A 266 -24.52 2.93 -9.35
C PHE A 266 -23.41 1.98 -8.90
N SER A 267 -22.65 1.45 -9.85
CA SER A 267 -21.51 0.59 -9.55
C SER A 267 -20.51 1.27 -8.62
N ILE A 268 -20.07 0.54 -7.60
CA ILE A 268 -19.07 0.93 -6.62
C ILE A 268 -17.70 0.93 -7.31
N THR A 269 -16.93 1.99 -7.12
CA THR A 269 -15.60 2.17 -7.72
C THR A 269 -14.48 2.22 -6.68
N THR A 270 -14.78 2.57 -5.43
CA THR A 270 -13.81 2.66 -4.34
C THR A 270 -14.52 2.59 -2.98
N LEU A 271 -13.85 1.99 -2.01
CA LEU A 271 -14.22 1.94 -0.60
C LEU A 271 -13.15 2.66 0.22
N SER A 272 -13.57 3.35 1.28
CA SER A 272 -12.63 3.84 2.28
C SER A 272 -12.00 2.71 3.10
N GLU A 273 -10.96 3.02 3.86
CA GLU A 273 -10.48 2.15 4.94
C GLU A 273 -11.63 1.81 5.91
N ALA A 274 -11.78 0.54 6.23
CA ALA A 274 -12.74 0.05 7.22
C ALA A 274 -12.08 0.12 8.60
N ARG A 275 -12.63 0.97 9.47
CA ARG A 275 -12.08 1.19 10.81
C ARG A 275 -13.20 1.38 11.81
N HIS A 276 -13.58 0.36 12.55
CA HIS A 276 -14.56 0.54 13.62
C HIS A 276 -14.06 1.52 14.70
N PRO A 277 -14.88 2.51 15.13
CA PRO A 277 -16.31 2.68 14.87
C PRO A 277 -16.67 3.65 13.73
N THR A 278 -15.70 4.08 12.94
CA THR A 278 -15.94 4.95 11.78
C THR A 278 -16.77 4.22 10.71
N PRO A 279 -17.88 4.81 10.23
CA PRO A 279 -18.68 4.22 9.16
C PRO A 279 -17.90 4.20 7.84
N LEU A 280 -18.02 3.10 7.09
CA LEU A 280 -17.38 2.94 5.79
C LEU A 280 -17.97 3.96 4.80
N THR A 281 -17.14 4.61 4.00
CA THR A 281 -17.61 5.47 2.90
C THR A 281 -17.51 4.70 1.59
N VAL A 282 -18.61 4.69 0.84
CA VAL A 282 -18.74 3.97 -0.44
C VAL A 282 -18.78 4.99 -1.56
N GLY A 283 -17.77 4.96 -2.43
CA GLY A 283 -17.72 5.72 -3.67
C GLY A 283 -18.28 4.88 -4.80
N THR A 284 -19.35 5.36 -5.42
CA THR A 284 -19.90 4.82 -6.67
C THR A 284 -19.52 5.70 -7.84
N ASN A 285 -19.82 5.26 -9.06
CA ASN A 285 -19.58 6.03 -10.26
C ASN A 285 -20.04 7.49 -10.12
N MET A 286 -21.25 7.76 -9.60
CA MET A 286 -21.82 9.11 -9.56
C MET A 286 -22.14 9.64 -8.17
N THR A 287 -22.00 8.84 -7.12
CA THR A 287 -22.45 9.21 -5.77
C THR A 287 -21.52 8.69 -4.67
N ILE A 288 -21.47 9.38 -3.54
CA ILE A 288 -20.75 8.97 -2.32
C ILE A 288 -21.78 8.70 -1.22
N HIS A 289 -21.63 7.61 -0.48
CA HIS A 289 -22.53 7.19 0.59
C HIS A 289 -21.76 6.90 1.87
N LEU A 290 -22.41 7.11 3.01
CA LEU A 290 -21.97 6.53 4.29
C LEU A 290 -22.71 5.20 4.49
N HIS A 291 -21.96 4.14 4.70
CA HIS A 291 -22.47 2.81 5.00
C HIS A 291 -22.46 2.60 6.51
N ASP A 292 -23.65 2.39 7.09
CA ASP A 292 -23.80 1.93 8.46
C ASP A 292 -24.12 0.43 8.47
N SER A 293 -23.21 -0.37 9.02
CA SER A 293 -23.38 -1.83 9.18
C SER A 293 -24.58 -2.24 10.04
N ARG A 294 -25.16 -1.30 10.80
CA ARG A 294 -26.34 -1.56 11.65
C ARG A 294 -27.65 -1.37 10.92
N GLU A 295 -27.64 -0.75 9.74
CA GLU A 295 -28.85 -0.64 8.94
C GLU A 295 -29.28 -2.04 8.49
N PRO A 296 -30.54 -2.44 8.75
CA PRO A 296 -31.00 -3.75 8.32
C PRO A 296 -30.87 -3.84 6.79
N GLY A 297 -30.21 -4.90 6.32
CA GLY A 297 -30.11 -5.19 4.90
C GLY A 297 -31.53 -5.23 4.31
N GLN A 298 -31.83 -4.33 3.38
CA GLN A 298 -33.10 -4.39 2.66
C GLN A 298 -33.09 -5.68 1.84
N HIS A 299 -33.77 -6.71 2.34
CA HIS A 299 -34.09 -7.88 1.53
C HIS A 299 -34.81 -7.38 0.28
N SER A 300 -34.26 -7.75 -0.87
CA SER A 300 -34.75 -7.35 -2.18
C SER A 300 -36.17 -7.86 -2.40
N GLU A 301 -37.17 -7.04 -2.08
CA GLU A 301 -38.41 -7.02 -2.85
C GLU A 301 -38.31 -5.91 -3.89
N SER A 302 -38.50 -6.34 -5.12
CA SER A 302 -38.36 -5.66 -6.40
C SER A 302 -39.30 -4.47 -6.57
N THR A 303 -39.05 -3.37 -5.84
CA THR A 303 -39.82 -2.14 -6.00
C THR A 303 -39.02 -0.87 -5.70
N LEU A 304 -37.71 -0.85 -5.97
CA LEU A 304 -37.01 0.42 -6.10
C LEU A 304 -37.29 0.98 -7.50
N SER A 305 -38.29 1.87 -7.55
CA SER A 305 -38.59 2.73 -8.69
C SER A 305 -37.29 3.33 -9.23
N VAL A 306 -36.81 2.80 -10.36
CA VAL A 306 -35.78 3.40 -11.19
C VAL A 306 -36.34 4.75 -11.67
N ARG A 307 -36.17 5.78 -10.85
CA ARG A 307 -36.33 7.16 -11.28
C ARG A 307 -35.02 7.85 -10.99
N CYS A 308 -34.16 7.87 -12.01
CA CYS A 308 -33.19 8.93 -12.15
C CYS A 308 -33.91 10.25 -11.83
N GLU A 309 -33.54 10.93 -10.75
CA GLU A 309 -33.86 12.35 -10.61
C GLU A 309 -32.95 13.10 -11.60
N LEU A 310 -33.24 12.90 -12.89
CA LEU A 310 -32.90 13.84 -13.92
C LEU A 310 -33.61 15.14 -13.55
N ILE A 311 -32.85 16.21 -13.53
CA ILE A 311 -33.27 17.61 -13.53
C ILE A 311 -34.69 17.75 -14.10
N GLY A 312 -35.71 17.89 -13.24
CA GLY A 312 -37.10 18.17 -13.66
C GLY A 312 -38.18 17.09 -13.47
N GLY A 313 -37.97 16.05 -12.66
CA GLY A 313 -39.04 15.10 -12.29
C GLY A 313 -40.05 15.67 -11.27
N LYS A 314 -41.37 15.49 -11.52
CA LYS A 314 -42.47 15.98 -10.66
C LYS A 314 -42.30 15.56 -9.18
N PRO A 315 -42.44 16.48 -8.22
CA PRO A 315 -42.17 16.21 -6.81
C PRO A 315 -43.19 15.23 -6.22
N LEU A 316 -42.72 14.35 -5.32
CA LEU A 316 -43.60 13.71 -4.34
C LEU A 316 -44.38 14.81 -3.61
N LYS A 317 -45.65 14.53 -3.27
CA LYS A 317 -46.60 15.48 -2.66
C LYS A 317 -46.14 16.15 -1.35
N ASN A 318 -44.96 15.81 -0.83
CA ASN A 318 -44.35 16.38 0.37
C ASN A 318 -43.02 17.12 0.10
N GLY A 319 -42.65 17.40 -1.16
CA GLY A 319 -41.32 17.91 -1.54
C GLY A 319 -41.14 19.43 -1.60
N PHE A 320 -42.20 20.23 -1.40
CA PHE A 320 -42.09 21.69 -1.54
C PHE A 320 -41.42 22.40 -0.35
N ASP A 321 -41.47 21.83 0.86
CA ASP A 321 -40.77 22.39 2.04
C ASP A 321 -39.25 22.21 1.99
N ASN A 322 -38.78 21.22 1.20
CA ASN A 322 -37.35 20.91 1.06
C ASN A 322 -36.63 21.84 0.09
N LEU A 323 -37.35 22.42 -0.88
CA LEU A 323 -36.81 23.39 -1.84
C LEU A 323 -36.65 24.79 -1.24
N THR A 324 -37.52 25.17 -0.30
CA THR A 324 -37.48 26.47 0.39
C THR A 324 -36.52 26.46 1.59
N SER A 325 -36.24 25.28 2.17
CA SER A 325 -35.29 25.12 3.29
C SER A 325 -33.85 24.77 2.89
N GLY A 326 -33.54 24.62 1.59
CA GLY A 326 -32.19 24.26 1.12
C GLY A 326 -31.68 22.89 1.61
N ASN A 327 -32.57 22.05 2.13
CA ASN A 327 -32.25 20.76 2.72
C ASN A 327 -32.69 19.66 1.75
N MET A 328 -31.84 19.34 0.78
CA MET A 328 -32.00 18.11 0.00
C MET A 328 -31.72 16.94 0.95
N THR A 329 -32.77 16.22 1.33
CA THR A 329 -32.73 15.03 2.20
C THR A 329 -32.15 13.80 1.49
N THR A 330 -31.11 13.99 0.66
CA THR A 330 -30.36 12.89 0.07
C THR A 330 -29.30 12.44 1.09
N GLY A 331 -29.39 11.22 1.62
CA GLY A 331 -28.35 10.63 2.50
C GLY A 331 -27.01 10.33 1.80
N HIS A 332 -26.76 10.94 0.64
CA HIS A 332 -25.62 10.71 -0.23
C HIS A 332 -25.20 12.00 -0.93
N ALA A 333 -23.92 12.11 -1.28
CA ALA A 333 -23.40 13.21 -2.07
C ALA A 333 -23.40 12.85 -3.56
N ILE A 334 -23.81 13.77 -4.42
CA ILE A 334 -23.78 13.60 -5.88
C ILE A 334 -22.45 14.17 -6.41
N LEU A 335 -21.80 13.42 -7.29
CA LEU A 335 -20.60 13.83 -8.00
C LEU A 335 -20.95 14.39 -9.37
N SER A 336 -20.32 15.50 -9.75
CA SER A 336 -20.52 16.13 -11.06
C SER A 336 -19.86 15.36 -12.20
N GLN A 337 -18.81 14.60 -11.88
CA GLN A 337 -18.07 13.77 -12.83
C GLN A 337 -17.89 12.38 -12.24
N PRO A 338 -18.02 11.33 -13.06
CA PRO A 338 -17.91 9.99 -12.55
C PRO A 338 -16.49 9.64 -12.09
N GLY A 339 -16.41 8.69 -11.17
CA GLY A 339 -15.20 7.92 -10.91
C GLY A 339 -14.34 8.44 -9.77
N PRO A 340 -14.83 8.46 -8.52
CA PRO A 340 -13.93 8.43 -7.36
C PRO A 340 -13.10 7.15 -7.44
N LEU A 341 -11.80 7.25 -7.16
CA LEU A 341 -10.84 6.14 -7.19
C LEU A 341 -10.21 5.87 -5.83
N SER A 342 -10.15 6.89 -4.97
CA SER A 342 -9.63 6.73 -3.62
C SER A 342 -10.40 7.59 -2.62
N ILE A 343 -10.71 6.99 -1.48
CA ILE A 343 -11.35 7.67 -0.35
C ILE A 343 -10.47 7.52 0.89
N LEU A 344 -9.98 8.65 1.38
CA LEU A 344 -9.14 8.72 2.56
C LEU A 344 -9.96 9.21 3.75
N HIS A 345 -9.95 8.44 4.83
CA HIS A 345 -10.44 8.89 6.13
C HIS A 345 -9.29 9.44 6.96
N LEU A 346 -9.57 10.54 7.64
CA LEU A 346 -8.68 11.04 8.67
C LEU A 346 -9.00 10.35 10.00
N PRO A 347 -7.98 10.06 10.83
CA PRO A 347 -8.19 9.47 12.14
C PRO A 347 -8.93 10.44 13.04
N ASP A 348 -9.58 9.90 14.08
CA ASP A 348 -10.18 10.71 15.13
C ASP A 348 -9.10 11.60 15.76
N ARG A 349 -9.29 12.90 15.64
CA ARG A 349 -8.35 13.91 16.12
C ARG A 349 -9.09 15.10 16.71
N GLU A 350 -8.35 15.95 17.41
CA GLU A 350 -8.87 17.25 17.81
C GLU A 350 -9.30 18.04 16.58
N TRP A 351 -10.43 18.73 16.70
CA TRP A 351 -11.02 19.46 15.59
C TRP A 351 -10.08 20.56 15.10
N ASP A 352 -9.52 20.37 13.90
CA ASP A 352 -8.55 21.26 13.28
C ASP A 352 -9.13 22.08 12.12
N GLY A 353 -10.46 22.07 11.97
CA GLY A 353 -11.13 22.78 10.87
C GLY A 353 -10.98 22.10 9.50
N ASN A 354 -10.46 20.88 9.44
CA ASN A 354 -10.45 20.05 8.23
C ASN A 354 -11.58 19.00 8.35
N GLY A 355 -12.18 18.60 7.21
CA GLY A 355 -13.16 17.52 7.20
C GLY A 355 -12.49 16.15 7.28
N ASP A 356 -13.27 15.14 7.64
CA ASP A 356 -12.80 13.80 7.96
C ASP A 356 -12.66 12.89 6.72
N ILE A 357 -13.31 13.25 5.61
CA ILE A 357 -13.43 12.41 4.42
C ILE A 357 -12.89 13.17 3.22
N TRP A 358 -11.84 12.64 2.61
CA TRP A 358 -11.23 13.16 1.40
C TRP A 358 -11.46 12.20 0.25
N VAL A 359 -11.96 12.73 -0.87
CA VAL A 359 -12.28 11.93 -2.06
C VAL A 359 -11.54 12.48 -3.27
N ALA A 360 -10.89 11.58 -4.00
CA ALA A 360 -10.21 11.90 -5.25
C ALA A 360 -10.45 10.81 -6.31
N GLY A 361 -10.19 11.12 -7.57
CA GLY A 361 -10.48 10.19 -8.66
C GLY A 361 -10.19 10.72 -10.05
N ARG A 362 -11.06 10.35 -11.00
CA ARG A 362 -11.00 10.75 -12.42
C ARG A 362 -11.30 12.24 -12.67
N PHE A 363 -11.66 12.98 -11.63
CA PHE A 363 -11.81 14.43 -11.60
C PHE A 363 -10.57 15.13 -11.02
N THR A 364 -10.44 16.44 -11.25
CA THR A 364 -9.17 17.18 -11.04
C THR A 364 -9.01 17.87 -9.68
N SER A 365 -9.92 17.63 -8.75
CA SER A 365 -9.94 18.27 -7.44
C SER A 365 -10.07 17.23 -6.34
N LEU A 366 -9.51 17.47 -5.16
CA LEU A 366 -9.84 16.69 -3.98
C LEU A 366 -11.08 17.30 -3.34
N LEU A 367 -12.06 16.46 -3.02
CA LEU A 367 -13.30 16.87 -2.36
C LEU A 367 -13.19 16.57 -0.87
N ASN A 368 -13.54 17.55 -0.04
CA ASN A 368 -13.46 17.45 1.41
C ASN A 368 -14.87 17.48 2.02
N TYR A 369 -15.20 16.46 2.80
CA TYR A 369 -16.46 16.32 3.52
C TYR A 369 -16.20 16.14 5.01
N ASP A 370 -17.09 16.69 5.84
CA ASP A 370 -17.13 16.41 7.28
C ASP A 370 -18.19 15.34 7.52
N ARG A 371 -17.86 14.31 8.31
CA ARG A 371 -18.76 13.18 8.54
C ARG A 371 -20.06 13.62 9.23
N ARG A 372 -20.00 14.64 10.09
CA ARG A 372 -21.15 15.15 10.87
C ARG A 372 -22.13 15.94 10.03
N PHE A 373 -21.65 16.55 8.94
CA PHE A 373 -22.46 17.38 8.04
C PHE A 373 -22.65 16.75 6.66
N PHE A 374 -22.26 15.48 6.51
CA PHE A 374 -22.43 14.73 5.27
C PHE A 374 -23.91 14.71 4.86
N PRO A 375 -24.26 14.93 3.56
CA PRO A 375 -23.41 14.97 2.37
C PRO A 375 -22.85 16.34 1.97
N ARG A 376 -22.91 17.36 2.83
CA ARG A 376 -22.52 18.73 2.46
C ARG A 376 -21.01 18.80 2.19
N LEU A 377 -20.65 19.28 1.00
CA LEU A 377 -19.27 19.55 0.62
C LEU A 377 -18.72 20.71 1.46
N ARG A 378 -17.61 20.46 2.18
CA ARG A 378 -16.93 21.46 3.01
C ARG A 378 -16.05 22.36 2.17
N GLY A 379 -15.28 21.77 1.26
CA GLY A 379 -14.31 22.49 0.44
C GLY A 379 -13.74 21.61 -0.66
N THR A 380 -13.00 22.24 -1.57
CA THR A 380 -12.30 21.55 -2.65
C THR A 380 -10.87 22.07 -2.79
N VAL A 381 -9.94 21.17 -3.12
CA VAL A 381 -8.55 21.51 -3.43
C VAL A 381 -8.30 21.16 -4.88
N HIS A 382 -8.11 22.17 -5.73
CA HIS A 382 -7.83 21.93 -7.14
C HIS A 382 -6.38 21.44 -7.31
N SER A 383 -6.23 20.15 -7.63
CA SER A 383 -4.96 19.57 -8.02
C SER A 383 -4.66 19.89 -9.49
N GLY A 384 -5.59 19.59 -10.39
CA GLY A 384 -5.39 19.54 -11.84
C GLY A 384 -5.00 18.15 -12.35
N ALA A 385 -4.58 17.24 -11.47
CA ALA A 385 -4.27 15.84 -11.78
C ALA A 385 -5.50 14.94 -11.51
N ARG A 386 -5.57 13.79 -12.19
CA ARG A 386 -6.52 12.71 -11.85
C ARG A 386 -5.83 11.75 -10.90
N LEU A 387 -6.28 11.73 -9.66
CA LEU A 387 -5.64 11.00 -8.58
C LEU A 387 -6.23 9.60 -8.49
N SER A 388 -5.35 8.60 -8.37
CA SER A 388 -5.73 7.17 -8.35
C SER A 388 -5.67 6.58 -6.95
N SER A 389 -4.77 7.08 -6.09
CA SER A 389 -4.59 6.60 -4.72
C SER A 389 -4.20 7.75 -3.80
N MET A 390 -4.67 7.69 -2.55
CA MET A 390 -4.32 8.61 -1.48
C MET A 390 -3.92 7.86 -0.22
N MET A 391 -2.98 8.42 0.53
CA MET A 391 -2.54 7.96 1.84
C MET A 391 -2.36 9.15 2.76
N LEU A 392 -2.62 8.95 4.05
CA LEU A 392 -2.30 9.87 5.12
C LEU A 392 -0.92 9.58 5.74
N LEU A 393 -0.03 10.56 5.72
CA LEU A 393 1.15 10.58 6.57
C LEU A 393 0.79 11.28 7.90
N PRO A 394 0.96 10.63 9.06
CA PRO A 394 0.59 11.18 10.38
C PRO A 394 1.59 12.23 10.90
N HIS A 395 2.11 13.06 10.00
CA HIS A 395 3.13 14.05 10.28
C HIS A 395 2.88 15.33 9.48
N PRO A 396 3.33 16.50 9.99
CA PRO A 396 3.13 17.78 9.31
C PRO A 396 3.85 17.81 7.97
N PHE A 397 3.27 18.57 7.04
CA PHE A 397 3.88 18.83 5.75
C PHE A 397 5.11 19.71 5.94
N ILE A 398 6.24 19.29 5.35
CA ILE A 398 7.47 20.08 5.34
C ILE A 398 7.56 20.84 4.01
N PRO A 399 7.54 22.18 4.04
CA PRO A 399 7.70 23.00 2.85
C PRO A 399 9.00 22.70 2.10
N ARG A 400 8.96 22.76 0.76
CA ARG A 400 10.12 22.42 -0.09
C ARG A 400 11.36 23.28 0.20
N ASN A 401 11.18 24.54 0.60
CA ASN A 401 12.27 25.45 0.99
C ASN A 401 12.95 25.06 2.32
N LEU A 402 12.34 24.17 3.09
CA LEU A 402 12.92 23.57 4.30
C LEU A 402 13.33 22.10 4.08
N GLY A 403 12.86 21.47 3.00
CA GLY A 403 13.18 20.09 2.64
C GLY A 403 14.61 19.89 2.12
N TYR A 404 14.89 18.68 1.61
CA TYR A 404 16.25 18.19 1.33
C TYR A 404 17.04 19.01 0.29
N HIS A 405 16.38 19.77 -0.57
CA HIS A 405 17.07 20.66 -1.53
C HIS A 405 17.67 21.91 -0.90
N SER A 406 17.19 22.28 0.30
CA SER A 406 17.64 23.47 1.02
C SER A 406 18.64 23.13 2.14
N ILE A 407 19.13 21.89 2.23
CA ILE A 407 20.00 21.41 3.34
C ILE A 407 21.18 22.34 3.63
N PHE A 408 21.68 23.06 2.63
CA PHE A 408 22.83 23.97 2.73
C PHE A 408 22.46 25.43 3.02
N SER A 409 21.20 25.81 2.82
CA SER A 409 20.69 27.18 3.05
C SER A 409 19.71 27.25 4.22
N SER A 410 19.12 26.13 4.66
CA SER A 410 18.12 26.10 5.70
C SER A 410 18.76 26.07 7.09
N ASN A 411 18.21 26.89 7.98
CA ASN A 411 18.56 26.84 9.38
C ASN A 411 17.98 25.55 10.00
N SER A 412 18.83 24.71 10.58
CA SER A 412 18.44 23.47 11.28
C SER A 412 17.34 23.67 12.32
N TYR A 413 17.30 24.86 12.94
CA TYR A 413 16.25 25.23 13.87
C TYR A 413 14.87 25.30 13.21
N SER A 414 14.75 25.96 12.06
CA SER A 414 13.47 26.15 11.35
C SER A 414 12.90 24.83 10.84
N LEU A 415 13.74 23.88 10.42
CA LEU A 415 13.28 22.54 10.05
C LEU A 415 12.77 21.75 11.26
N ARG A 416 13.49 21.83 12.39
CA ARG A 416 13.08 21.17 13.63
C ARG A 416 11.75 21.73 14.13
N GLU A 417 11.57 23.04 14.05
CA GLU A 417 10.33 23.73 14.37
C GLU A 417 9.19 23.24 13.46
N ALA A 418 9.38 23.22 12.13
CA ALA A 418 8.39 22.72 11.18
C ALA A 418 7.99 21.25 11.43
N LYS A 419 8.95 20.40 11.81
CA LYS A 419 8.69 19.00 12.19
C LYS A 419 7.98 18.81 13.52
N SER A 420 8.01 19.83 14.39
CA SER A 420 7.34 19.81 15.69
C SER A 420 5.89 20.28 15.63
N VAL A 421 5.48 20.89 14.51
CA VAL A 421 4.10 21.33 14.29
C VAL A 421 3.17 20.12 14.25
N THR A 422 2.01 20.22 14.90
CA THR A 422 0.98 19.20 14.83
C THR A 422 0.25 19.29 13.49
N GLY A 423 0.18 18.18 12.77
CA GLY A 423 -0.49 18.12 11.49
C GLY A 423 -0.34 16.77 10.81
N HIS A 424 -1.02 16.65 9.67
CA HIS A 424 -0.97 15.49 8.80
C HIS A 424 -0.63 15.93 7.39
N THR A 425 -0.20 15.00 6.56
CA THR A 425 0.04 15.26 5.13
C THR A 425 -0.74 14.24 4.33
N ILE A 426 -1.62 14.69 3.43
CA ILE A 426 -2.18 13.83 2.40
C ILE A 426 -1.13 13.66 1.32
N VAL A 427 -0.77 12.42 1.02
CA VAL A 427 0.03 12.04 -0.13
C VAL A 427 -0.90 11.46 -1.18
N ALA A 428 -0.89 12.02 -2.38
CA ALA A 428 -1.75 11.61 -3.48
C ALA A 428 -0.91 11.24 -4.70
N ALA A 429 -1.26 10.12 -5.33
CA ALA A 429 -0.63 9.62 -6.53
C ALA A 429 -1.63 9.56 -7.68
N GLY A 430 -1.22 9.95 -8.88
CA GLY A 430 -2.06 9.87 -10.06
C GLY A 430 -1.37 10.30 -11.35
N GLU A 431 -2.13 10.95 -12.23
CA GLU A 431 -1.64 11.44 -13.51
C GLU A 431 -1.96 12.92 -13.75
N TYR A 432 -1.00 13.63 -14.35
CA TYR A 432 -1.18 14.98 -14.88
C TYR A 432 -0.66 15.02 -16.32
N LYS A 433 -1.57 15.28 -17.28
CA LYS A 433 -1.23 15.34 -18.72
C LYS A 433 -0.50 14.08 -19.22
N GLY A 434 -0.94 12.90 -18.76
CA GLY A 434 -0.39 11.60 -19.14
C GLY A 434 0.91 11.20 -18.42
N LYS A 435 1.47 12.04 -17.55
CA LYS A 435 2.64 11.73 -16.73
C LYS A 435 2.26 11.50 -15.28
N GLY A 436 3.07 10.73 -14.55
CA GLY A 436 2.89 10.47 -13.13
C GLY A 436 2.95 11.77 -12.31
N SER A 437 2.02 11.92 -11.37
CA SER A 437 1.97 13.05 -10.43
C SER A 437 1.93 12.54 -9.00
N LEU A 438 2.96 12.88 -8.21
CA LEU A 438 2.99 12.68 -6.76
C LEU A 438 2.79 14.04 -6.08
N GLU A 439 1.73 14.18 -5.30
CA GLU A 439 1.34 15.46 -4.69
C GLU A 439 1.18 15.32 -3.17
N LEU A 440 1.68 16.30 -2.43
CA LEU A 440 1.62 16.34 -0.98
C LEU A 440 0.83 17.58 -0.55
N PHE A 441 -0.06 17.40 0.42
CA PHE A 441 -0.94 18.45 0.90
C PHE A 441 -0.96 18.47 2.43
N GLY A 442 -0.55 19.58 3.04
CA GLY A 442 -0.53 19.78 4.48
C GLY A 442 -1.91 20.03 5.07
N LEU A 443 -2.18 19.36 6.19
CA LEU A 443 -3.36 19.54 7.03
C LEU A 443 -2.88 19.92 8.43
N SER A 444 -3.28 21.09 8.90
CA SER A 444 -2.98 21.54 10.25
C SER A 444 -4.11 22.44 10.75
N SER A 445 -4.18 22.61 12.07
CA SER A 445 -5.03 23.62 12.70
C SER A 445 -4.53 25.04 12.42
N ASP A 446 -3.22 25.20 12.16
CA ASP A 446 -2.63 26.49 11.80
C ASP A 446 -2.92 26.82 10.32
N PRO A 447 -3.58 27.95 10.02
CA PRO A 447 -3.81 28.44 8.66
C PRO A 447 -2.55 28.52 7.79
N GLN A 448 -1.37 28.72 8.38
CA GLN A 448 -0.09 28.79 7.65
C GLN A 448 0.40 27.42 7.14
N HIS A 449 -0.08 26.33 7.74
CA HIS A 449 0.37 24.97 7.48
C HIS A 449 -0.71 24.06 6.88
N THR A 450 -1.90 24.60 6.65
CA THR A 450 -3.02 23.89 6.00
C THR A 450 -3.23 24.35 4.56
N ILE A 451 -3.66 23.42 3.71
CA ILE A 451 -4.11 23.69 2.33
C ILE A 451 -5.49 24.36 2.25
N LEU A 452 -6.32 24.16 3.28
CA LEU A 452 -7.67 24.72 3.37
C LEU A 452 -7.76 25.56 4.65
N SER A 453 -7.81 26.88 4.49
CA SER A 453 -8.12 27.78 5.61
C SER A 453 -9.63 27.99 5.70
N SER A 454 -10.19 27.81 6.90
CA SER A 454 -11.60 28.07 7.17
C SER A 454 -11.90 29.58 7.24
N ASP A 455 -10.87 30.41 7.44
CA ASP A 455 -11.00 31.83 7.83
C ASP A 455 -10.79 32.83 6.68
N SER A 456 -10.36 32.37 5.51
CA SER A 456 -10.14 33.25 4.36
C SER A 456 -11.34 33.22 3.41
N SER A 457 -12.05 34.34 3.34
CA SER A 457 -13.07 34.65 2.31
C SER A 457 -12.56 34.61 0.87
N SER A 458 -11.25 34.36 0.68
CA SER A 458 -10.65 33.99 -0.59
C SER A 458 -10.08 32.57 -0.50
N ALA A 459 -10.48 31.71 -1.43
CA ALA A 459 -9.92 30.38 -1.65
C ALA A 459 -8.47 30.45 -2.19
N TRP A 460 -7.62 31.26 -1.56
CA TRP A 460 -6.22 31.39 -1.97
C TRP A 460 -5.44 30.19 -1.47
N ARG A 461 -5.04 29.34 -2.41
CA ARG A 461 -4.22 28.14 -2.15
C ARG A 461 -2.93 28.54 -1.44
N ASN A 462 -2.73 28.05 -0.22
CA ASN A 462 -1.47 28.20 0.49
C ASN A 462 -0.40 27.36 -0.23
N LYS A 463 0.39 28.01 -1.10
CA LYS A 463 1.46 27.36 -1.87
C LYS A 463 2.53 26.73 -0.98
N ASN A 464 2.68 27.22 0.25
CA ASN A 464 3.64 26.70 1.23
C ASN A 464 3.11 25.46 1.98
N ALA A 465 1.84 25.08 1.79
CA ALA A 465 1.24 23.88 2.37
C ALA A 465 1.01 22.77 1.32
N CYS A 466 1.56 22.90 0.10
CA CYS A 466 1.43 21.87 -0.91
C CYS A 466 2.69 21.71 -1.77
N MET A 467 2.94 20.50 -2.24
CA MET A 467 3.99 20.18 -3.21
C MET A 467 3.40 19.31 -4.32
N GLN A 468 3.80 19.54 -5.56
CA GLN A 468 3.38 18.74 -6.71
C GLN A 468 4.60 18.35 -7.54
N ASN A 469 4.92 17.06 -7.55
CA ASN A 469 5.95 16.49 -8.39
C ASN A 469 5.33 15.85 -9.64
N ARG A 470 5.37 16.59 -10.74
CA ARG A 470 4.82 16.21 -12.06
C ARG A 470 5.86 15.98 -13.14
N GLN A 471 7.13 16.21 -12.80
CA GLN A 471 8.23 16.19 -13.76
C GLN A 471 9.12 14.99 -13.55
N THR A 472 9.42 14.64 -12.29
CA THR A 472 10.39 13.60 -11.95
C THR A 472 9.77 12.37 -11.30
N ALA A 473 8.46 12.39 -10.99
CA ALA A 473 7.78 11.27 -10.32
C ALA A 473 7.74 10.00 -11.19
N SER A 474 7.15 10.08 -12.39
CA SER A 474 7.24 9.02 -13.41
C SER A 474 6.81 9.52 -14.80
N SER A 475 7.27 8.83 -15.84
CA SER A 475 6.79 8.96 -17.23
C SER A 475 5.34 8.50 -17.40
N SER A 476 4.92 7.52 -16.61
CA SER A 476 3.59 6.90 -16.66
C SER A 476 2.74 7.26 -15.42
N LYS A 477 1.44 6.96 -15.49
CA LYS A 477 0.48 7.20 -14.40
C LYS A 477 0.90 6.48 -13.12
N LEU A 478 0.77 7.15 -11.98
CA LEU A 478 0.96 6.50 -10.67
C LEU A 478 -0.35 5.83 -10.23
N LEU A 479 -0.26 4.59 -9.76
CA LEU A 479 -1.42 3.74 -9.47
C LEU A 479 -1.71 3.64 -7.97
N SER A 480 -0.67 3.38 -7.15
CA SER A 480 -0.79 3.23 -5.70
C SER A 480 0.27 4.03 -4.96
N VAL A 481 -0.04 4.47 -3.74
CA VAL A 481 0.92 5.10 -2.83
C VAL A 481 0.74 4.59 -1.40
N ALA A 482 1.84 4.35 -0.70
CA ALA A 482 1.87 3.92 0.69
C ALA A 482 3.09 4.51 1.43
N THR A 483 3.12 4.31 2.75
CA THR A 483 4.30 4.59 3.58
C THR A 483 5.08 3.31 3.80
N HIS A 484 6.41 3.43 3.82
CA HIS A 484 7.31 2.30 4.07
C HIS A 484 8.54 2.80 4.83
N GLY A 485 8.67 2.40 6.10
CA GLY A 485 9.69 2.98 6.97
C GLY A 485 9.59 4.51 7.07
N ALA A 486 10.72 5.18 6.94
CA ALA A 486 10.82 6.64 6.91
C ALA A 486 10.64 7.22 5.48
N ARG A 487 10.04 6.47 4.55
CA ARG A 487 9.95 6.77 3.12
C ARG A 487 8.51 6.67 2.61
N LEU A 488 8.29 7.25 1.44
CA LEU A 488 7.10 7.03 0.61
C LEU A 488 7.42 5.99 -0.45
N VAL A 489 6.45 5.16 -0.80
CA VAL A 489 6.55 4.19 -1.89
C VAL A 489 5.33 4.32 -2.80
N TYR A 490 5.54 4.26 -4.10
CA TYR A 490 4.46 4.29 -5.09
C TYR A 490 4.75 3.38 -6.27
N SER A 491 3.68 2.95 -6.95
CA SER A 491 3.76 2.20 -8.21
C SER A 491 3.42 3.07 -9.41
N ASP A 492 3.99 2.75 -10.56
CA ASP A 492 3.65 3.37 -11.84
C ASP A 492 3.15 2.36 -12.89
N GLY A 493 2.70 2.88 -14.02
CA GLY A 493 2.15 2.11 -15.12
C GLY A 493 3.18 1.34 -15.96
N ASP A 494 4.47 1.43 -15.61
CA ASP A 494 5.55 0.69 -16.27
C ASP A 494 6.04 -0.50 -15.40
N GLY A 495 5.29 -0.85 -14.34
CA GLY A 495 5.64 -1.94 -13.42
C GLY A 495 6.71 -1.57 -12.39
N ASN A 496 7.06 -0.29 -12.25
CA ASN A 496 8.04 0.13 -11.25
C ASN A 496 7.40 0.37 -9.89
N ILE A 497 8.11 -0.04 -8.85
CA ILE A 497 7.94 0.40 -7.47
C ILE A 497 9.08 1.37 -7.16
N LYS A 498 8.74 2.60 -6.76
CA LYS A 498 9.69 3.68 -6.51
C LYS A 498 9.56 4.15 -5.08
N TRP A 499 10.70 4.27 -4.39
CA TRP A 499 10.77 4.84 -3.06
C TRP A 499 11.36 6.23 -3.13
N MET A 500 10.73 7.15 -2.43
CA MET A 500 11.18 8.53 -2.28
C MET A 500 11.17 8.92 -0.81
N GLU A 501 11.97 9.93 -0.48
CA GLU A 501 11.89 10.53 0.84
C GLU A 501 10.51 11.19 1.04
N ARG A 502 10.15 11.46 2.29
CA ARG A 502 8.85 12.08 2.65
C ARG A 502 8.66 13.52 2.16
N ASP A 503 9.68 14.10 1.51
CA ASP A 503 9.55 15.36 0.79
C ASP A 503 8.79 15.22 -0.54
N GLY A 504 8.60 13.99 -1.03
CA GLY A 504 7.92 13.66 -2.29
C GLY A 504 8.72 14.01 -3.55
N PHE A 505 10.02 14.28 -3.44
CA PHE A 505 10.86 14.65 -4.58
C PHE A 505 12.20 13.92 -4.62
N THR A 506 12.82 13.67 -3.47
CA THR A 506 14.14 13.05 -3.41
C THR A 506 14.01 11.54 -3.55
N PRO A 507 14.48 10.92 -4.65
CA PRO A 507 14.34 9.49 -4.83
C PRO A 507 15.38 8.73 -3.99
N VAL A 508 14.97 7.56 -3.52
CA VAL A 508 15.77 6.68 -2.69
C VAL A 508 16.21 5.46 -3.50
N ARG A 509 15.26 4.79 -4.16
CA ARG A 509 15.48 3.55 -4.92
C ARG A 509 14.32 3.26 -5.85
N GLN A 510 14.55 2.40 -6.84
CA GLN A 510 13.55 1.94 -7.79
C GLN A 510 13.72 0.43 -8.02
N PHE A 511 12.63 -0.24 -8.32
CA PHE A 511 12.58 -1.66 -8.62
C PHE A 511 11.51 -1.92 -9.68
N ASN A 512 11.81 -2.71 -10.70
CA ASN A 512 10.78 -3.18 -11.62
C ASN A 512 10.41 -4.62 -11.28
N ILE A 513 9.11 -4.94 -11.21
CA ILE A 513 8.65 -6.30 -10.90
C ILE A 513 8.84 -7.28 -12.06
N ASN A 514 9.01 -6.76 -13.28
CA ASN A 514 9.17 -7.56 -14.49
C ASN A 514 10.64 -8.00 -14.63
N PRO A 515 10.91 -9.30 -14.83
CA PRO A 515 12.28 -9.85 -14.83
C PRO A 515 13.14 -9.34 -15.99
N ASP A 516 12.53 -9.06 -17.13
CA ASP A 516 13.23 -8.61 -18.35
C ASP A 516 13.52 -7.10 -18.38
N ALA A 517 12.96 -6.35 -17.44
CA ALA A 517 13.20 -4.91 -17.36
C ALA A 517 14.61 -4.64 -16.82
N PRO A 518 15.38 -3.71 -17.42
CA PRO A 518 16.69 -3.34 -16.89
C PRO A 518 16.52 -2.72 -15.51
N GLN A 519 17.02 -3.43 -14.49
CA GLN A 519 17.12 -2.92 -13.13
C GLN A 519 18.13 -1.78 -13.13
N THR A 520 17.64 -0.56 -13.32
CA THR A 520 18.47 0.63 -13.40
C THR A 520 18.52 1.24 -12.01
N GLU A 521 19.71 1.25 -11.39
CA GLU A 521 19.94 2.09 -10.21
C GLU A 521 19.62 3.54 -10.58
N PRO A 522 19.05 4.35 -9.68
CA PRO A 522 18.68 5.72 -9.99
C PRO A 522 19.96 6.57 -10.17
N THR A 523 20.57 6.52 -11.35
CA THR A 523 21.74 7.31 -11.74
C THR A 523 21.37 8.78 -11.87
N ASP A 524 22.34 9.66 -11.63
CA ASP A 524 22.21 11.13 -11.67
C ASP A 524 21.78 11.71 -13.03
N ASP A 525 21.78 10.89 -14.09
CA ASP A 525 21.30 11.24 -15.41
C ASP A 525 19.78 11.09 -15.54
N THR A 526 19.02 11.76 -14.66
CA THR A 526 17.72 12.31 -15.09
C THR A 526 17.98 13.53 -15.98
N GLY A 527 18.68 13.30 -17.10
CA GLY A 527 18.75 14.25 -18.18
C GLY A 527 17.34 14.50 -18.69
N LEU A 528 17.01 15.77 -18.92
CA LEU A 528 15.76 16.25 -19.51
C LEU A 528 15.38 15.56 -20.86
N PHE A 529 16.27 14.71 -21.39
CA PHE A 529 16.25 14.07 -22.70
C PHE A 529 16.44 12.54 -22.67
N SER A 530 16.24 11.86 -21.53
CA SER A 530 16.16 10.39 -21.57
C SER A 530 14.85 9.96 -22.25
N THR A 531 14.84 9.95 -23.58
CA THR A 531 13.89 9.16 -24.36
C THR A 531 14.29 7.71 -24.22
N SER A 532 13.80 7.02 -23.20
CA SER A 532 13.73 5.57 -23.21
C SER A 532 12.84 5.17 -24.38
N THR A 533 13.44 4.67 -25.46
CA THR A 533 12.77 4.04 -26.60
C THR A 533 12.30 2.61 -26.27
N GLN A 534 11.93 2.35 -25.02
CA GLN A 534 11.36 1.07 -24.61
C GLN A 534 9.86 1.08 -24.92
N ALA A 535 9.36 -0.09 -25.34
CA ALA A 535 7.94 -0.34 -25.50
C ALA A 535 7.24 -0.15 -24.14
N TYR A 536 6.73 1.05 -23.89
CA TYR A 536 5.97 1.36 -22.69
C TYR A 536 4.75 0.44 -22.62
N GLY A 537 4.55 -0.24 -21.48
CA GLY A 537 3.35 -1.03 -21.21
C GLY A 537 3.42 -2.52 -21.57
N GLU A 538 4.59 -3.09 -21.84
CA GLU A 538 4.78 -4.54 -21.97
C GLU A 538 5.28 -5.12 -20.63
N GLY A 539 4.35 -5.66 -19.82
CA GLY A 539 4.65 -6.27 -18.53
C GLY A 539 3.58 -6.01 -17.46
N ASP A 540 3.78 -6.61 -16.28
CA ASP A 540 2.87 -6.48 -15.16
C ASP A 540 2.96 -5.10 -14.52
N ILE A 541 1.81 -4.59 -14.08
CA ILE A 541 1.69 -3.33 -13.35
C ILE A 541 1.20 -3.59 -11.93
N VAL A 542 1.74 -2.85 -10.95
CA VAL A 542 1.28 -2.94 -9.56
C VAL A 542 0.11 -1.97 -9.34
N GLN A 543 -1.10 -2.50 -9.22
CA GLN A 543 -2.31 -1.71 -8.99
C GLN A 543 -2.44 -1.22 -7.55
N LYS A 544 -2.01 -2.02 -6.56
CA LYS A 544 -2.09 -1.68 -5.13
C LYS A 544 -0.87 -2.14 -4.37
N ILE A 545 -0.35 -1.25 -3.51
CA ILE A 545 0.71 -1.52 -2.53
C ILE A 545 0.08 -1.47 -1.14
N MET A 546 0.36 -2.48 -0.32
CA MET A 546 -0.15 -2.58 1.04
C MET A 546 0.99 -2.93 1.99
N PRO A 547 1.35 -2.04 2.95
CA PRO A 547 2.38 -2.35 3.93
C PRO A 547 2.01 -3.56 4.78
N THR A 548 2.96 -4.44 5.10
CA THR A 548 2.70 -5.57 6.02
C THR A 548 2.63 -5.14 7.48
N LEU A 549 3.01 -3.90 7.79
CA LEU A 549 2.92 -3.31 9.12
C LEU A 549 1.80 -2.27 9.16
N SER A 550 0.81 -2.47 10.03
CA SER A 550 -0.25 -1.49 10.26
C SER A 550 0.29 -0.34 11.10
N ARG A 551 0.55 0.79 10.44
CA ARG A 551 1.01 2.04 11.09
C ARG A 551 -0.15 2.98 11.40
N SER A 552 -1.34 2.44 11.66
CA SER A 552 -2.52 3.23 11.97
C SER A 552 -2.37 3.91 13.34
N SER A 553 -2.17 5.23 13.30
CA SER A 553 -2.35 6.22 14.37
C SER A 553 -1.58 6.02 15.69
N PHE A 554 -0.61 6.91 15.93
CA PHE A 554 0.02 7.28 17.22
C PHE A 554 -0.14 6.28 18.38
N SER A 555 0.70 5.25 18.43
CA SER A 555 1.17 4.62 19.67
C SER A 555 2.24 3.61 19.26
N GLY A 556 3.47 3.79 19.70
CA GLY A 556 3.96 3.10 20.89
C GLY A 556 5.31 2.48 20.51
N ARG A 557 6.19 2.36 21.48
CA ARG A 557 7.60 1.95 21.35
C ARG A 557 7.71 0.45 21.07
N GLU A 558 7.12 -0.02 19.98
CA GLU A 558 7.21 -1.42 19.57
C GLU A 558 8.34 -1.57 18.56
N THR A 559 9.38 -2.28 18.99
CA THR A 559 10.46 -2.70 18.11
C THR A 559 9.85 -3.61 17.04
N THR A 560 9.65 -3.08 15.84
CA THR A 560 9.29 -3.87 14.65
C THR A 560 10.27 -5.03 14.54
N PRO A 561 9.79 -6.29 14.52
CA PRO A 561 10.68 -7.41 14.30
C PRO A 561 11.45 -7.21 12.99
N LEU A 562 12.72 -7.59 12.99
CA LEU A 562 13.55 -7.49 11.80
C LEU A 562 12.93 -8.30 10.66
N ASP A 563 13.09 -7.79 9.43
CA ASP A 563 12.65 -8.46 8.19
C ASP A 563 11.11 -8.59 8.02
N GLN A 564 10.33 -7.81 8.78
CA GLN A 564 8.86 -7.82 8.72
C GLN A 564 8.23 -6.57 8.11
N ASP A 565 9.03 -5.54 7.83
CA ASP A 565 8.60 -4.32 7.11
C ASP A 565 8.67 -4.57 5.60
N ASN A 566 7.78 -5.43 5.11
CA ASN A 566 7.65 -5.83 3.70
C ASN A 566 6.45 -5.12 3.06
N LEU A 567 6.30 -5.27 1.75
CA LEU A 567 5.18 -4.70 1.00
C LEU A 567 4.43 -5.80 0.26
N LEU A 568 3.14 -5.95 0.53
CA LEU A 568 2.26 -6.75 -0.31
C LEU A 568 1.86 -5.95 -1.54
N ILE A 569 1.89 -6.60 -2.69
CA ILE A 569 1.55 -6.03 -3.99
C ILE A 569 0.44 -6.84 -4.65
N TRP A 570 -0.47 -6.13 -5.31
CA TRP A 570 -1.47 -6.72 -6.20
C TRP A 570 -1.28 -6.14 -7.60
N THR A 571 -1.16 -7.03 -8.59
CA THR A 571 -0.90 -6.68 -9.98
C THR A 571 -2.17 -6.59 -10.81
N GLY A 572 -2.07 -5.98 -11.99
CA GLY A 572 -3.22 -5.77 -12.87
C GLY A 572 -3.78 -7.02 -13.54
N ASP A 573 -3.01 -8.09 -13.59
CA ASP A 573 -3.41 -9.44 -14.01
C ASP A 573 -3.84 -10.32 -12.83
N GLY A 574 -4.02 -9.73 -11.64
CA GLY A 574 -4.59 -10.43 -10.50
C GLY A 574 -3.63 -11.31 -9.71
N ARG A 575 -2.31 -11.18 -9.88
CA ARG A 575 -1.33 -11.84 -9.00
C ARG A 575 -1.12 -11.07 -7.70
N LEU A 576 -0.90 -11.83 -6.62
CA LEU A 576 -0.51 -11.30 -5.32
C LEU A 576 0.93 -11.68 -5.04
N GLY A 577 1.73 -10.70 -4.62
CA GLY A 577 3.12 -10.90 -4.28
C GLY A 577 3.52 -10.15 -3.01
N MET A 578 4.65 -10.53 -2.45
CA MET A 578 5.31 -9.82 -1.35
C MET A 578 6.69 -9.37 -1.79
N VAL A 579 6.99 -8.10 -1.58
CA VAL A 579 8.29 -7.48 -1.85
C VAL A 579 9.01 -7.33 -0.51
N GLY A 580 10.16 -8.02 -0.41
CA GLY A 580 11.03 -8.00 0.77
C GLY A 580 12.45 -7.53 0.44
N PHE A 581 13.28 -7.42 1.49
CA PHE A 581 14.63 -6.86 1.39
C PHE A 581 15.67 -7.83 1.94
N GLY A 582 16.43 -8.44 1.05
CA GLY A 582 17.44 -9.42 1.41
C GLY A 582 17.84 -10.30 0.23
N ASN A 583 18.82 -11.16 0.47
CA ASN A 583 19.31 -12.09 -0.56
C ASN A 583 18.43 -13.33 -0.70
N LYS A 584 17.51 -13.57 0.24
CA LYS A 584 16.61 -14.72 0.23
C LYS A 584 15.18 -14.21 0.11
N PRO A 585 14.38 -14.75 -0.81
CA PRO A 585 12.95 -14.49 -0.83
C PRO A 585 12.32 -15.04 0.46
N ALA A 586 11.18 -14.49 0.85
CA ALA A 586 10.46 -14.95 2.03
C ALA A 586 9.95 -16.39 1.85
N PHE A 587 9.52 -16.73 0.64
CA PHE A 587 9.11 -18.06 0.20
C PHE A 587 9.26 -18.16 -1.31
N LYS A 588 9.29 -19.39 -1.85
CA LYS A 588 9.34 -19.63 -3.29
C LYS A 588 8.03 -20.22 -3.78
N GLN A 589 7.69 -19.89 -5.03
CA GLN A 589 6.50 -20.45 -5.68
C GLN A 589 6.64 -21.96 -5.93
N GLU A 590 7.86 -22.40 -6.29
CA GLU A 590 8.22 -23.82 -6.51
C GLU A 590 7.83 -24.70 -5.32
N ASP A 591 7.96 -24.18 -4.09
CA ASP A 591 7.64 -24.91 -2.86
C ASP A 591 6.14 -25.32 -2.81
N PHE A 592 5.25 -24.52 -3.41
CA PHE A 592 3.82 -24.81 -3.46
C PHE A 592 3.45 -25.76 -4.60
N GLU A 593 4.18 -25.71 -5.72
CA GLU A 593 3.94 -26.56 -6.88
C GLU A 593 4.32 -28.01 -6.55
N GLU A 594 5.47 -28.24 -5.91
CA GLU A 594 5.89 -29.57 -5.43
C GLU A 594 4.90 -30.15 -4.42
N ALA A 595 4.41 -29.32 -3.49
CA ALA A 595 3.40 -29.72 -2.51
C ALA A 595 2.03 -30.05 -3.16
N ALA A 596 1.65 -29.33 -4.22
CA ALA A 596 0.42 -29.58 -4.95
C ALA A 596 0.50 -30.87 -5.78
N GLU A 597 1.62 -31.12 -6.45
CA GLU A 597 1.85 -32.35 -7.22
C GLU A 597 1.82 -33.58 -6.31
N THR A 598 2.53 -33.55 -5.18
CA THR A 598 2.50 -34.65 -4.20
C THR A 598 1.08 -34.90 -3.65
N ALA A 599 0.31 -33.86 -3.37
CA ALA A 599 -1.08 -33.99 -2.93
C ALA A 599 -2.00 -34.55 -4.03
N GLU A 600 -1.79 -34.17 -5.29
CA GLU A 600 -2.57 -34.67 -6.43
C GLU A 600 -2.30 -36.16 -6.66
N GLU A 601 -1.04 -36.59 -6.62
CA GLU A 601 -0.65 -38.00 -6.70
C GLU A 601 -1.26 -38.84 -5.56
N GLU A 602 -1.30 -38.29 -4.35
CA GLU A 602 -1.95 -38.95 -3.21
C GLU A 602 -3.46 -39.10 -3.43
N ALA A 603 -4.14 -38.06 -3.88
CA ALA A 603 -5.57 -38.07 -4.15
C ALA A 603 -5.94 -39.02 -5.30
N GLU A 604 -5.13 -39.08 -6.36
CA GLU A 604 -5.31 -40.02 -7.46
C GLU A 604 -5.19 -41.46 -6.95
N ARG A 605 -4.17 -41.75 -6.14
CA ARG A 605 -3.97 -43.06 -5.51
C ARG A 605 -5.13 -43.45 -4.59
N GLU A 606 -5.75 -42.50 -3.91
CA GLU A 606 -6.97 -42.74 -3.11
C GLU A 606 -8.19 -43.03 -3.99
N LYS A 607 -8.40 -42.27 -5.07
CA LYS A 607 -9.48 -42.53 -6.04
C LYS A 607 -9.32 -43.89 -6.70
N GLU A 608 -8.10 -44.28 -7.06
CA GLU A 608 -7.81 -45.61 -7.59
C GLU A 608 -8.15 -46.72 -6.58
N LYS A 609 -7.83 -46.52 -5.30
CA LYS A 609 -8.20 -47.46 -4.23
C LYS A 609 -9.71 -47.56 -4.06
N GLU A 610 -10.42 -46.43 -4.08
CA GLU A 610 -11.89 -46.39 -3.95
C GLU A 610 -12.58 -47.02 -5.18
N TYR A 611 -12.08 -46.73 -6.38
CA TYR A 611 -12.51 -47.37 -7.61
C TYR A 611 -12.25 -48.89 -7.59
N GLY A 612 -11.07 -49.32 -7.16
CA GLY A 612 -10.74 -50.73 -6.99
C GLY A 612 -11.65 -51.43 -5.97
N ALA A 613 -11.98 -50.77 -4.87
CA ALA A 613 -12.89 -51.29 -3.84
C ALA A 613 -14.34 -51.39 -4.33
N THR A 614 -14.83 -50.38 -5.06
CA THR A 614 -16.19 -50.39 -5.65
C THR A 614 -16.30 -51.44 -6.76
N MET A 615 -15.29 -51.56 -7.62
CA MET A 615 -15.22 -52.58 -8.67
C MET A 615 -15.18 -53.99 -8.09
N ARG A 616 -14.41 -54.23 -7.01
CA ARG A 616 -14.40 -55.50 -6.29
C ARG A 616 -15.78 -55.85 -5.73
N LYS A 617 -16.46 -54.91 -5.08
CA LYS A 617 -17.84 -55.11 -4.58
C LYS A 617 -18.83 -55.42 -5.71
N ALA A 618 -18.69 -54.78 -6.87
CA ALA A 618 -19.53 -55.04 -8.04
C ALA A 618 -19.30 -56.45 -8.61
N LEU A 619 -18.03 -56.88 -8.72
CA LEU A 619 -17.67 -58.23 -9.17
C LEU A 619 -18.11 -59.31 -8.18
N GLU A 620 -17.99 -59.07 -6.87
CA GLU A 620 -18.49 -59.98 -5.82
C GLU A 620 -20.01 -60.15 -5.90
N ARG A 621 -20.76 -59.07 -6.16
CA ARG A 621 -22.21 -59.14 -6.40
C ARG A 621 -22.54 -59.95 -7.65
N GLN A 622 -21.88 -59.69 -8.78
CA GLN A 622 -22.06 -60.50 -9.99
C GLN A 622 -21.73 -61.98 -9.75
N ALA A 623 -20.65 -62.28 -9.03
CA ALA A 623 -20.28 -63.65 -8.70
C ALA A 623 -21.30 -64.32 -7.77
N ALA A 624 -21.87 -63.59 -6.82
CA ALA A 624 -22.95 -64.06 -5.96
C ALA A 624 -24.24 -64.33 -6.76
N ASP A 625 -24.60 -63.43 -7.69
CA ASP A 625 -25.75 -63.57 -8.57
C ASP A 625 -25.60 -64.79 -9.50
N VAL A 626 -24.42 -65.00 -10.09
CA VAL A 626 -24.13 -66.18 -10.91
C VAL A 626 -24.22 -67.46 -10.08
N ARG A 627 -23.71 -67.47 -8.84
CA ARG A 627 -23.84 -68.62 -7.93
C ARG A 627 -25.30 -68.87 -7.54
N PHE A 628 -26.08 -67.81 -7.31
CA PHE A 628 -27.51 -67.89 -7.00
C PHE A 628 -28.30 -68.48 -8.18
N VAL A 629 -28.05 -68.01 -9.41
CA VAL A 629 -28.66 -68.55 -10.64
C VAL A 629 -28.26 -70.02 -10.86
N ARG A 630 -27.01 -70.39 -10.56
CA ARG A 630 -26.54 -71.79 -10.64
C ARG A 630 -27.21 -72.69 -9.58
N GLY A 631 -27.51 -72.15 -8.40
CA GLY A 631 -28.23 -72.84 -7.32
C GLY A 631 -29.73 -73.05 -7.57
N LEU A 632 -30.32 -72.29 -8.50
CA LEU A 632 -31.73 -72.41 -8.92
C LEU A 632 -31.96 -73.44 -10.04
N GLY A 633 -30.95 -74.21 -10.44
CA GLY A 633 -31.13 -75.33 -11.37
C GLY A 633 -31.34 -74.93 -12.84
N LEU A 634 -30.88 -73.76 -13.28
CA LEU A 634 -30.88 -73.32 -14.69
C LEU A 634 -29.52 -73.52 -15.38
N GLY A 635 -28.79 -74.57 -15.00
CA GLY A 635 -27.63 -75.03 -15.74
C GLY A 635 -28.08 -75.96 -16.87
N THR A 636 -28.12 -75.45 -18.09
CA THR A 636 -28.25 -76.26 -19.31
C THR A 636 -27.13 -77.30 -19.36
N SER A 637 -27.55 -78.56 -19.51
CA SER A 637 -26.72 -79.69 -19.93
C SER A 637 -26.00 -79.37 -21.25
N TRP A 638 -24.67 -79.48 -21.27
CA TRP A 638 -23.85 -80.12 -22.31
C TRP A 638 -22.51 -80.50 -21.70
#